data_AF-A0A932YCF9-F1
#
_entry.id   AF-A0A932YCF9-F1
#
_cell.length_a   1.000
_cell.length_b   1.000
_cell.length_c   1.000
_cell.angle_alpha   90.00
_cell.angle_beta   90.00
_cell.angle_gamma   90.00
#
_symmetry.space_group_name_H-M   'P 1'
#
loop_
_entity.id
_entity.type
_entity.pdbx_description
1 polymer ?
#
loop_
_entity_poly.entity_id
_entity_poly.type
_entity_poly.pdbx_seq_one_letter_code
_entity_poly.pdbx_strand_id
1 'polypeptide(L)'
;MQSPWLKNLVAWYRENQRDLPWRKNQDPYRVMVSEFMLVQTTVATVLPRYESFLKEFPTLKSLAKAPLWKVKKAWSGLGYYLRAANLWRACQEIERLGYFPKDSAELQKLPGFGPYLAGAVASIAFEVPTLPVDTNIRRVTLRILGKSDGTWYQMAEKGPLVPGTIGKPSEITQAFMELGALICKAKGANCSICPIKKFCKTKGAHSSEQKRIKNKKLELAIKLHRDLKNRILLVRRNNKELFLKDGWGLPTESLKRCPPKNGHKTFSHSIMKWRIHAHIEKRAAKMTGMAKVKWVKRSQLGRYLFSSLWWKALKTLSLILFIPLAGFSATIKVAAVGGVLSGSLPQIAQPHLEADVVIGRTQEPEGEIVRFETPKKPVALIKIPDAAVKNANATIKKLKGDGNIVIIDWREEKKMKKNELLKFGRGLIEAGADMVVGRRKNGPAAMELHKDRLIAYGLGDFAKGPICALLKIQLDGKTGAFVSGEIIPFAQNGNDKPVPDEKKQAIWLIKKLSFEEIPKNPLLVTSEGKLLNKKEAVYPVYRNTPIGLSASSADGKIALTLTGRLQHYNPAPQNPGDIYDPEIQSPKSAKFLPGGEKVYVNSLEGFTTVVYDAKTRRQTALIRHRFDEKSERLFSGQKPFDYEFLVKPPSGNVNHFAGKPVEMELTHNGRYLWVSYYRRSYDQYSHNPCAVAVIDTQKDEIVRVLPSGPIPKWLIASPDGKWMAFIHWGDNTVGFVDISAADPQNFKLSHLVAVENRVTLDSLKPEGGDVVPIDRDKECGFCLRGAVFTADSKYLLVGRMSGGGIAVIDVKEKKYVETVWGTKPTPRHLALSPDGQWLYASSNISGYVSKIKVKDLLDRARKKQKTLKPSAEIFAGHSVRTIEVSPDGRWVYAASNGDSKLIVLDADNLKKAAEIRVDSYPVGLAVSPDGGQVWVTSQGRDGQGGHSVCIYQIATP
;
A
#
# COMPACT_ATOMS: atom_id res chain seq x y z
N MET A 1 17.51 55.93 1.48
CA MET A 1 18.74 55.57 2.24
C MET A 1 19.01 54.07 2.09
N GLN A 2 19.98 53.69 1.26
CA GLN A 2 20.49 52.32 1.19
C GLN A 2 21.24 52.02 2.48
N SER A 3 20.62 51.28 3.39
CA SER A 3 21.23 51.08 4.70
C SER A 3 22.33 50.02 4.65
N PRO A 4 23.58 50.32 5.06
CA PRO A 4 24.71 49.38 5.01
C PRO A 4 24.45 48.04 5.71
N TRP A 5 23.55 48.00 6.70
CA TRP A 5 23.18 46.75 7.38
C TRP A 5 22.46 45.75 6.47
N LEU A 6 21.72 46.19 5.45
CA LEU A 6 20.97 45.29 4.57
C LEU A 6 21.94 44.48 3.68
N LYS A 7 23.02 45.11 3.20
CA LYS A 7 24.11 44.43 2.46
C LYS A 7 24.72 43.31 3.31
N ASN A 8 25.06 43.61 4.57
CA ASN A 8 25.62 42.61 5.49
C ASN A 8 24.64 41.46 5.79
N LEU A 9 23.35 41.76 5.90
CA LEU A 9 22.32 40.75 6.14
C LEU A 9 22.18 39.78 4.96
N VAL A 10 22.15 40.30 3.73
CA VAL A 10 22.05 39.48 2.51
C VAL A 10 23.34 38.67 2.30
N ALA A 11 24.51 39.27 2.46
CA ALA A 11 25.79 38.57 2.35
C ALA A 11 25.87 37.41 3.35
N TRP A 12 25.54 37.67 4.62
CA TRP A 12 25.48 36.62 5.65
C TRP A 12 24.49 35.51 5.27
N TYR A 13 23.31 35.85 4.75
CA TYR A 13 22.31 34.85 4.38
C TYR A 13 22.80 33.93 3.25
N ARG A 14 23.49 34.47 2.23
CA ARG A 14 24.04 33.66 1.13
C ARG A 14 25.02 32.59 1.62
N GLU A 15 25.81 32.92 2.63
CA GLU A 15 26.79 32.00 3.23
C GLU A 15 26.19 31.06 4.28
N ASN A 16 25.13 31.48 4.99
CA ASN A 16 24.65 30.83 6.22
C ASN A 16 23.22 30.27 6.13
N GLN A 17 22.54 30.38 4.99
CA GLN A 17 21.20 29.83 4.85
C GLN A 17 21.16 28.32 5.09
N ARG A 18 20.16 27.85 5.83
CA ARG A 18 19.91 26.41 5.98
C ARG A 18 19.41 25.81 4.67
N ASP A 19 19.90 24.62 4.32
CA ASP A 19 19.35 23.78 3.26
C ASP A 19 17.97 23.26 3.68
N LEU A 20 16.93 23.91 3.17
CA LEU A 20 15.54 23.55 3.43
C LEU A 20 14.88 23.12 2.11
N PRO A 21 14.07 22.04 2.09
CA PRO A 21 13.49 21.52 0.86
C PRO A 21 12.67 22.53 0.04
N TRP A 22 12.02 23.49 0.70
CA TRP A 22 11.25 24.56 0.06
C TRP A 22 12.09 25.75 -0.43
N ARG A 23 13.41 25.74 -0.21
CA ARG A 23 14.34 26.73 -0.76
C ARG A 23 15.06 26.27 -2.02
N LYS A 24 14.92 24.99 -2.40
CA LYS A 24 15.61 24.40 -3.56
C LYS A 24 15.11 24.93 -4.90
N ASN A 25 13.89 25.47 -4.94
CA ASN A 25 13.34 26.20 -6.08
C ASN A 25 12.30 27.22 -5.62
N GLN A 26 11.99 28.19 -6.48
CA GLN A 26 11.00 29.25 -6.24
C GLN A 26 9.62 28.90 -6.85
N ASP A 27 9.29 27.61 -7.00
CA ASP A 27 7.97 27.20 -7.50
C ASP A 27 6.86 27.78 -6.58
N PRO A 28 5.95 28.62 -7.10
CA PRO A 28 4.93 29.29 -6.29
C PRO A 28 4.06 28.33 -5.49
N TYR A 29 3.77 27.13 -6.04
CA TYR A 29 3.00 26.12 -5.33
C TYR A 29 3.75 25.60 -4.10
N ARG A 30 5.03 25.28 -4.27
CA ARG A 30 5.89 24.75 -3.20
C ARG A 30 6.12 25.76 -2.09
N VAL A 31 6.42 27.00 -2.47
CA VAL A 31 6.56 28.14 -1.55
C VAL A 31 5.26 28.37 -0.78
N MET A 32 4.11 28.39 -1.47
CA MET A 32 2.80 28.51 -0.82
C MET A 32 2.57 27.37 0.19
N VAL A 33 2.82 26.11 -0.18
CA VAL A 33 2.65 24.97 0.72
C VAL A 33 3.53 25.10 1.97
N SER A 34 4.81 25.44 1.82
CA SER A 34 5.71 25.60 2.97
C SER A 34 5.26 26.74 3.88
N GLU A 35 4.87 27.89 3.33
CA GLU A 35 4.46 29.03 4.13
C GLU A 35 3.15 28.77 4.88
N PHE A 36 2.16 28.12 4.25
CA PHE A 36 0.96 27.67 4.97
C PHE A 36 1.31 26.71 6.11
N MET A 37 2.30 25.83 5.94
CA MET A 37 2.76 24.91 6.99
C MET A 37 3.52 25.64 8.11
N LEU A 38 4.30 26.67 7.81
CA LEU A 38 5.14 27.40 8.77
C LEU A 38 4.36 28.40 9.64
N VAL A 39 3.13 28.75 9.28
CA VAL A 39 2.26 29.57 10.15
C VAL A 39 2.10 28.92 11.53
N GLN A 40 2.66 29.54 12.57
CA GLN A 40 2.63 29.06 13.95
C GLN A 40 3.17 27.63 14.14
N THR A 41 4.07 27.17 13.26
CA THR A 41 4.68 25.82 13.33
C THR A 41 6.19 25.93 13.12
N THR A 42 6.99 25.15 13.84
CA THR A 42 8.46 25.25 13.73
C THR A 42 8.98 24.47 12.51
N VAL A 43 10.11 24.90 11.96
CA VAL A 43 10.79 24.25 10.82
C VAL A 43 11.00 22.75 11.05
N ALA A 44 11.47 22.36 12.24
CA ALA A 44 11.71 20.95 12.59
C ALA A 44 10.45 20.08 12.52
N THR A 45 9.28 20.65 12.84
CA THR A 45 7.99 19.95 12.73
C THR A 45 7.51 19.87 11.27
N VAL A 46 7.82 20.88 10.45
CA VAL A 46 7.38 20.95 9.04
C VAL A 46 8.20 20.05 8.13
N LEU A 47 9.52 19.93 8.32
CA LEU A 47 10.44 19.19 7.43
C LEU A 47 9.91 17.81 6.97
N PRO A 48 9.63 16.84 7.87
CA PRO A 48 9.17 15.52 7.44
C PRO A 48 7.75 15.52 6.86
N ARG A 49 6.97 16.58 7.11
CA ARG A 49 5.59 16.70 6.62
C ARG A 49 5.53 17.28 5.23
N TYR A 50 6.39 18.25 4.94
CA TYR A 50 6.47 18.91 3.65
C TYR A 50 6.79 17.90 2.53
N GLU A 51 7.79 17.06 2.73
CA GLU A 51 8.18 16.04 1.73
C GLU A 51 7.08 15.00 1.49
N SER A 52 6.48 14.48 2.57
CA SER A 52 5.37 13.53 2.46
C SER A 52 4.14 14.16 1.80
N PHE A 53 3.88 15.45 2.07
CA PHE A 53 2.74 16.17 1.52
C PHE A 53 2.92 16.41 0.02
N LEU A 54 4.10 16.85 -0.43
CA LEU A 54 4.40 17.02 -1.85
C LEU A 54 4.52 15.70 -2.61
N LYS A 55 4.88 14.60 -1.95
CA LYS A 55 4.79 13.27 -2.56
C LYS A 55 3.34 12.88 -2.86
N GLU A 56 2.41 13.26 -1.98
CA GLU A 56 0.98 12.96 -2.14
C GLU A 56 0.26 13.96 -3.07
N PHE A 57 0.69 15.22 -3.05
CA PHE A 57 0.18 16.32 -3.86
C PHE A 57 1.35 17.07 -4.54
N PRO A 58 1.90 16.54 -5.65
CA PRO A 58 3.09 17.10 -6.27
C PRO A 58 2.85 18.44 -6.97
N THR A 59 1.61 18.77 -7.32
CA THR A 59 1.25 19.98 -8.07
C THR A 59 0.02 20.68 -7.48
N LEU A 60 -0.12 21.98 -7.77
CA LEU A 60 -1.29 22.77 -7.40
C LEU A 60 -2.60 22.11 -7.85
N LYS A 61 -2.67 21.68 -9.12
CA LYS A 61 -3.80 20.95 -9.70
C LYS A 61 -4.11 19.64 -8.98
N SER A 62 -3.09 18.89 -8.57
CA SER A 62 -3.27 17.65 -7.80
C SER A 62 -3.90 17.91 -6.42
N LEU A 63 -3.54 19.03 -5.78
CA LEU A 63 -4.09 19.42 -4.49
C LEU A 63 -5.51 19.98 -4.63
N ALA A 64 -5.76 20.83 -5.63
CA ALA A 64 -7.06 21.44 -5.90
C ALA A 64 -8.15 20.39 -6.20
N LYS A 65 -7.80 19.33 -6.94
CA LYS A 65 -8.71 18.21 -7.26
C LYS A 65 -8.86 17.19 -6.12
N ALA A 66 -7.99 17.23 -5.12
CA ALA A 66 -8.06 16.28 -4.02
C ALA A 66 -9.30 16.53 -3.15
N PRO A 67 -9.94 15.47 -2.60
CA PRO A 67 -11.00 15.68 -1.63
C PRO A 67 -10.43 16.27 -0.33
N LEU A 68 -11.10 17.26 0.25
CA LEU A 68 -10.62 18.03 1.42
C LEU A 68 -10.20 17.16 2.61
N TRP A 69 -10.87 16.02 2.85
CA TRP A 69 -10.50 15.12 3.94
C TRP A 69 -9.10 14.50 3.74
N LYS A 70 -8.69 14.24 2.49
CA LYS A 70 -7.37 13.68 2.15
C LYS A 70 -6.28 14.71 2.43
N VAL A 71 -6.55 15.97 2.07
CA VAL A 71 -5.68 17.10 2.40
C VAL A 71 -5.54 17.26 3.92
N LYS A 72 -6.66 17.24 4.66
CA LYS A 72 -6.65 17.30 6.14
C LYS A 72 -5.92 16.12 6.78
N LYS A 73 -5.97 14.93 6.17
CA LYS A 73 -5.28 13.74 6.64
C LYS A 73 -3.77 13.86 6.42
N ALA A 74 -3.32 14.29 5.24
CA ALA A 74 -1.92 14.58 4.97
C ALA A 74 -1.37 15.69 5.89
N TRP A 75 -2.23 16.63 6.30
CA TRP A 75 -1.95 17.67 7.29
C TRP A 75 -1.93 17.21 8.75
N SER A 76 -2.30 15.94 9.03
CA SER A 76 -2.47 15.44 10.38
C SER A 76 -1.18 15.53 11.20
N GLY A 77 -1.26 16.17 12.35
CA GLY A 77 -0.14 16.39 13.27
C GLY A 77 0.49 17.79 13.21
N LEU A 78 0.17 18.62 12.21
CA LEU A 78 0.62 20.02 12.12
C LEU A 78 -0.23 21.00 12.94
N GLY A 79 -1.43 20.60 13.38
CA GLY A 79 -2.37 21.48 14.07
C GLY A 79 -2.96 22.57 13.16
N TYR A 80 -3.96 23.32 13.68
CA TYR A 80 -4.72 24.34 12.92
C TYR A 80 -5.17 23.87 11.53
N TYR A 81 -6.02 22.85 11.48
CA TYR A 81 -6.54 22.22 10.25
C TYR A 81 -7.32 23.16 9.33
N LEU A 82 -7.68 24.36 9.79
CA LEU A 82 -8.22 25.41 8.92
C LEU A 82 -7.19 25.87 7.87
N ARG A 83 -5.89 25.82 8.18
CA ARG A 83 -4.81 26.10 7.23
C ARG A 83 -4.83 25.14 6.05
N ALA A 84 -4.96 23.84 6.32
CA ALA A 84 -5.08 22.81 5.29
C ALA A 84 -6.30 23.06 4.38
N ALA A 85 -7.44 23.44 4.98
CA ALA A 85 -8.65 23.72 4.23
C ALA A 85 -8.54 25.01 3.41
N ASN A 86 -7.88 26.03 3.93
CA ASN A 86 -7.67 27.28 3.22
C ASN A 86 -6.66 27.14 2.09
N LEU A 87 -5.53 26.44 2.30
CA LEU A 87 -4.59 26.07 1.24
C LEU A 87 -5.30 25.33 0.10
N TRP A 88 -6.14 24.35 0.44
CA TRP A 88 -6.95 23.62 -0.54
C TRP A 88 -7.87 24.54 -1.34
N ARG A 89 -8.64 25.42 -0.67
CA ARG A 89 -9.51 26.40 -1.34
C ARG A 89 -8.73 27.41 -2.19
N ALA A 90 -7.58 27.87 -1.72
CA ALA A 90 -6.71 28.76 -2.49
C ALA A 90 -6.22 28.09 -3.78
N CYS A 91 -5.85 26.80 -3.72
CA CYS A 91 -5.49 26.06 -4.94
C CYS A 91 -6.67 25.90 -5.90
N GLN A 92 -7.88 25.68 -5.40
CA GLN A 92 -9.08 25.63 -6.24
C GLN A 92 -9.37 26.98 -6.90
N GLU A 93 -9.22 28.07 -6.16
CA GLU A 93 -9.44 29.41 -6.69
C GLU A 93 -8.37 29.80 -7.72
N ILE A 94 -7.11 29.43 -7.49
CA ILE A 94 -6.03 29.63 -8.47
C ILE A 94 -6.29 28.83 -9.75
N GLU A 95 -6.73 27.57 -9.67
CA GLU A 95 -7.13 26.80 -10.87
C GLU A 95 -8.32 27.46 -11.59
N ARG A 96 -9.29 28.03 -10.84
CA ARG A 96 -10.45 28.72 -11.41
C ARG A 96 -10.06 30.00 -12.14
N LEU A 97 -9.10 30.76 -11.60
CA LEU A 97 -8.56 31.97 -12.23
C LEU A 97 -7.73 31.66 -13.48
N GLY A 98 -7.18 30.45 -13.59
CA GLY A 98 -6.33 30.03 -14.71
C GLY A 98 -4.89 30.56 -14.65
N TYR A 99 -4.56 31.37 -13.65
CA TYR A 99 -3.21 31.89 -13.39
C TYR A 99 -2.95 31.99 -11.88
N PHE A 100 -1.67 31.98 -11.50
CA PHE A 100 -1.26 32.19 -10.10
C PHE A 100 -1.05 33.69 -9.84
N PRO A 101 -1.82 34.33 -8.93
CA PRO A 101 -1.66 35.75 -8.63
C PRO A 101 -0.26 36.07 -8.11
N LYS A 102 0.37 37.10 -8.65
CA LYS A 102 1.78 37.42 -8.34
C LYS A 102 1.92 38.53 -7.30
N ASP A 103 0.98 39.47 -7.28
CA ASP A 103 0.98 40.60 -6.36
C ASP A 103 0.40 40.25 -4.98
N SER A 104 0.91 40.91 -3.93
CA SER A 104 0.47 40.72 -2.56
C SER A 104 -0.99 41.12 -2.35
N ALA A 105 -1.49 42.18 -3.00
CA ALA A 105 -2.89 42.60 -2.85
C ALA A 105 -3.85 41.59 -3.48
N GLU A 106 -3.48 41.00 -4.62
CA GLU A 106 -4.25 39.91 -5.24
C GLU A 106 -4.21 38.62 -4.43
N LEU A 107 -3.02 38.24 -3.93
CA LEU A 107 -2.86 37.06 -3.08
C LEU A 107 -3.69 37.16 -1.80
N GLN A 108 -3.83 38.35 -1.20
CA GLN A 108 -4.69 38.57 -0.02
C GLN A 108 -6.18 38.29 -0.27
N LYS A 109 -6.64 38.31 -1.53
CA LYS A 109 -8.02 37.93 -1.88
C LYS A 109 -8.25 36.42 -1.79
N LEU A 110 -7.18 35.61 -1.79
CA LEU A 110 -7.28 34.15 -1.74
C LEU A 110 -7.60 33.63 -0.32
N PRO A 111 -8.35 32.53 -0.20
CA PRO A 111 -8.67 31.94 1.09
C PRO A 111 -7.44 31.63 1.97
N GLY A 112 -7.39 32.24 3.15
CA GLY A 112 -6.33 32.02 4.15
C GLY A 112 -5.04 32.80 3.94
N PHE A 113 -4.95 33.62 2.89
CA PHE A 113 -3.88 34.58 2.72
C PHE A 113 -4.14 35.83 3.56
N GLY A 114 -3.40 35.97 4.65
CA GLY A 114 -3.28 37.24 5.36
C GLY A 114 -2.06 38.05 4.90
N PRO A 115 -1.85 39.26 5.44
CA PRO A 115 -0.75 40.16 5.02
C PRO A 115 0.64 39.49 5.03
N TYR A 116 0.93 38.67 6.05
CA TYR A 116 2.18 37.90 6.11
C TYR A 116 2.30 36.91 4.95
N LEU A 117 1.28 36.08 4.75
CA LEU A 117 1.36 34.94 3.83
C LEU A 117 1.41 35.43 2.38
N ALA A 118 0.63 36.45 2.06
CA ALA A 118 0.66 37.10 0.75
C ALA A 118 2.01 37.77 0.49
N GLY A 119 2.54 38.54 1.43
CA GLY A 119 3.86 39.16 1.29
C GLY A 119 4.99 38.14 1.16
N ALA A 120 4.90 36.99 1.82
CA ALA A 120 5.93 35.95 1.77
C ALA A 120 5.93 35.21 0.43
N VAL A 121 4.75 34.82 -0.06
CA VAL A 121 4.65 34.17 -1.38
C VAL A 121 5.01 35.14 -2.50
N ALA A 122 4.53 36.39 -2.43
CA ALA A 122 4.82 37.43 -3.41
C ALA A 122 6.34 37.71 -3.51
N SER A 123 7.02 37.88 -2.38
CA SER A 123 8.45 38.18 -2.40
C SER A 123 9.33 36.96 -2.72
N ILE A 124 9.00 35.77 -2.22
CA ILE A 124 9.84 34.57 -2.40
C ILE A 124 9.67 33.96 -3.79
N ALA A 125 8.44 33.86 -4.30
CA ALA A 125 8.15 33.17 -5.55
C ALA A 125 8.13 34.11 -6.77
N PHE A 126 7.81 35.39 -6.57
CA PHE A 126 7.60 36.35 -7.66
C PHE A 126 8.47 37.60 -7.57
N GLU A 127 9.40 37.66 -6.61
CA GLU A 127 10.32 38.78 -6.42
C GLU A 127 9.61 40.14 -6.27
N VAL A 128 8.40 40.15 -5.71
CA VAL A 128 7.68 41.38 -5.39
C VAL A 128 8.32 42.03 -4.15
N PRO A 129 8.58 43.35 -4.14
CA PRO A 129 9.27 44.04 -3.05
C PRO A 129 8.41 44.25 -1.80
N THR A 130 7.92 43.16 -1.22
CA THR A 130 7.16 43.15 0.03
C THR A 130 7.97 42.49 1.14
N LEU A 131 7.89 43.03 2.36
CA LEU A 131 8.50 42.43 3.54
C LEU A 131 7.40 41.80 4.43
N PRO A 132 7.22 40.46 4.41
CA PRO A 132 6.20 39.81 5.23
C PRO A 132 6.57 39.87 6.71
N VAL A 133 5.75 40.52 7.52
CA VAL A 133 6.07 40.68 8.95
C VAL A 133 5.47 39.56 9.79
N ASP A 134 6.32 38.62 10.22
CA ASP A 134 6.01 37.67 11.29
C ASP A 134 6.64 38.09 12.63
N THR A 135 6.51 37.24 13.65
CA THR A 135 7.12 37.49 14.96
C THR A 135 8.65 37.59 14.94
N ASN A 136 9.33 36.97 13.96
CA ASN A 136 10.78 37.04 13.80
C ASN A 136 11.21 38.35 13.17
N ILE A 137 10.64 38.68 12.01
CA ILE A 137 10.91 39.91 11.27
C ILE A 137 10.55 41.11 12.12
N ARG A 138 9.36 41.11 12.75
CA ARG A 138 8.96 42.17 13.68
C ARG A 138 9.99 42.40 14.78
N ARG A 139 10.50 41.32 15.39
CA ARG A 139 11.49 41.42 16.48
C ARG A 139 12.83 41.95 16.00
N VAL A 140 13.32 41.48 14.85
CA VAL A 140 14.55 41.98 14.23
C VAL A 140 14.42 43.48 13.95
N THR A 141 13.30 43.89 13.34
CA THR A 141 13.02 45.28 12.98
C THR A 141 12.91 46.19 14.21
N LEU A 142 12.20 45.79 15.26
CA LEU A 142 12.13 46.61 16.49
C LEU A 142 13.51 46.77 17.15
N ARG A 143 14.30 45.70 17.19
CA ARG A 143 15.63 45.70 17.81
C ARG A 143 16.66 46.52 17.03
N ILE A 144 16.67 46.43 15.71
CA ILE A 144 17.62 47.19 14.89
C ILE A 144 17.33 48.70 14.98
N LEU A 145 16.05 49.07 15.04
CA LEU A 145 15.62 50.48 15.07
C LEU A 145 15.54 51.09 16.47
N GLY A 146 15.53 50.26 17.52
CA GLY A 146 15.32 50.70 18.90
C GLY A 146 13.94 51.30 19.15
N LYS A 147 12.88 50.77 18.53
CA LYS A 147 11.52 51.27 18.66
C LYS A 147 10.62 50.31 19.46
N SER A 148 9.65 50.87 20.18
CA SER A 148 8.58 50.14 20.88
C SER A 148 7.46 49.66 19.94
N ASP A 149 6.61 48.76 20.44
CA ASP A 149 5.49 48.17 19.71
C ASP A 149 4.50 49.24 19.21
N GLY A 150 4.03 49.12 17.96
CA GLY A 150 3.13 50.09 17.30
C GLY A 150 3.75 50.87 16.13
N THR A 151 5.08 50.98 16.04
CA THR A 151 5.76 51.76 14.97
C THR A 151 6.22 50.92 13.77
N TRP A 152 6.07 49.59 13.83
CA TRP A 152 6.58 48.67 12.81
C TRP A 152 5.70 48.59 11.55
N TYR A 153 4.39 48.88 11.67
CA TYR A 153 3.43 48.85 10.54
C TYR A 153 3.85 49.82 9.43
N GLN A 154 4.36 51.00 9.83
CA GLN A 154 4.88 52.02 8.91
C GLN A 154 6.11 51.56 8.10
N MET A 155 6.86 50.54 8.56
CA MET A 155 7.95 49.94 7.78
C MET A 155 7.52 48.73 6.96
N ALA A 156 6.39 48.09 7.29
CA ALA A 156 5.79 47.07 6.45
C ALA A 156 5.07 47.71 5.24
N GLU A 157 4.41 48.85 5.45
CA GLU A 157 3.76 49.65 4.39
C GLU A 157 4.74 50.53 3.58
N LYS A 158 5.81 51.05 4.20
CA LYS A 158 6.82 51.91 3.52
C LYS A 158 8.20 51.24 3.36
N GLY A 159 8.24 49.90 3.28
CA GLY A 159 9.47 49.13 3.36
C GLY A 159 10.59 49.58 2.39
N PRO A 160 11.87 49.58 2.81
CA PRO A 160 13.02 50.11 2.06
C PRO A 160 13.47 49.25 0.87
N LEU A 161 12.59 48.37 0.38
CA LEU A 161 12.89 47.45 -0.72
C LEU A 161 12.75 48.18 -2.05
N VAL A 162 13.71 49.06 -2.36
CA VAL A 162 13.92 49.48 -3.75
C VAL A 162 14.58 48.29 -4.46
N PRO A 163 13.91 47.61 -5.40
CA PRO A 163 14.52 46.51 -6.15
C PRO A 163 15.76 47.02 -6.90
N GLY A 164 16.87 46.27 -6.85
CA GLY A 164 17.92 46.39 -7.87
C GLY A 164 19.38 46.56 -7.40
N THR A 165 19.69 46.94 -6.15
CA THR A 165 21.08 47.28 -5.78
C THR A 165 21.74 46.47 -4.65
N ILE A 166 20.98 45.69 -3.84
CA ILE A 166 21.52 45.02 -2.64
C ILE A 166 21.23 43.50 -2.60
N GLY A 167 20.17 43.04 -3.26
CA GLY A 167 19.75 41.65 -3.30
C GLY A 167 18.34 41.52 -3.86
N LYS A 168 17.92 40.29 -4.18
CA LYS A 168 16.56 40.01 -4.64
C LYS A 168 15.55 40.10 -3.48
N PRO A 169 14.29 40.54 -3.69
CA PRO A 169 13.26 40.55 -2.64
C PRO A 169 13.08 39.22 -1.89
N SER A 170 13.25 38.09 -2.58
CA SER A 170 13.25 36.75 -1.99
C SER A 170 14.40 36.55 -0.98
N GLU A 171 15.62 36.94 -1.35
CA GLU A 171 16.81 36.85 -0.49
C GLU A 171 16.65 37.73 0.74
N ILE A 172 16.16 38.96 0.56
CA ILE A 172 15.99 39.90 1.67
C ILE A 172 14.95 39.36 2.66
N THR A 173 13.81 38.92 2.16
CA THR A 173 12.74 38.32 2.98
C THR A 173 13.27 37.15 3.79
N GLN A 174 13.93 36.20 3.13
CA GLN A 174 14.42 35.00 3.79
C GLN A 174 15.60 35.29 4.74
N ALA A 175 16.46 36.25 4.44
CA ALA A 175 17.53 36.69 5.33
C ALA A 175 17.00 37.25 6.65
N PHE A 176 15.94 38.05 6.59
CA PHE A 176 15.23 38.55 7.77
C PHE A 176 14.63 37.42 8.62
N MET A 177 13.95 36.47 7.97
CA MET A 177 13.41 35.28 8.64
C MET A 177 14.51 34.45 9.30
N GLU A 178 15.62 34.21 8.58
CA GLU A 178 16.74 33.38 9.02
C GLU A 178 17.49 34.02 10.19
N LEU A 179 17.76 35.32 10.13
CA LEU A 179 18.40 36.06 11.22
C LEU A 179 17.55 36.01 12.48
N GLY A 180 16.24 36.22 12.36
CA GLY A 180 15.31 36.16 13.48
C GLY A 180 15.23 34.76 14.09
N ALA A 181 15.28 33.71 13.27
CA ALA A 181 15.23 32.32 13.73
C ALA A 181 16.52 31.85 14.42
N LEU A 182 17.69 32.19 13.88
CA LEU A 182 18.97 31.60 14.30
C LEU A 182 19.77 32.46 15.28
N ILE A 183 19.73 33.79 15.13
CA ILE A 183 20.62 34.71 15.86
C ILE A 183 19.80 35.64 16.76
N CYS A 184 18.91 36.44 16.17
CA CYS A 184 18.11 37.43 16.87
C CYS A 184 16.87 36.80 17.51
N LYS A 185 17.08 35.82 18.39
CA LYS A 185 16.02 35.04 19.07
C LYS A 185 15.28 35.87 20.12
N ALA A 186 14.05 35.48 20.45
CA ALA A 186 13.24 36.16 21.47
C ALA A 186 13.93 36.21 22.83
N LYS A 187 14.52 35.09 23.27
CA LYS A 187 15.38 34.97 24.46
C LYS A 187 16.77 34.50 24.04
N GLY A 188 17.82 35.02 24.67
CA GLY A 188 19.21 34.64 24.39
C GLY A 188 19.64 34.96 22.96
N ALA A 189 19.43 36.20 22.50
CA ALA A 189 19.88 36.63 21.18
C ALA A 189 21.41 36.63 21.12
N ASN A 190 21.99 35.95 20.12
CA ASN A 190 23.44 35.82 20.02
C ASN A 190 24.05 37.02 19.29
N CYS A 191 24.05 38.17 19.97
CA CYS A 191 24.43 39.43 19.34
C CYS A 191 25.91 39.51 18.97
N SER A 192 26.80 38.68 19.55
CA SER A 192 28.23 38.66 19.22
C SER A 192 28.48 38.22 17.78
N ILE A 193 27.70 37.25 17.27
CA ILE A 193 27.82 36.72 15.89
C ILE A 193 26.83 37.36 14.91
N CYS A 194 26.08 38.39 15.33
CA CYS A 194 25.06 38.99 14.49
C CYS A 194 25.67 39.86 13.38
N PRO A 195 25.38 39.60 12.09
CA PRO A 195 26.02 40.31 10.96
C PRO A 195 25.69 41.81 10.92
N ILE A 196 24.61 42.20 11.59
CA ILE A 196 24.12 43.57 11.65
C ILE A 196 24.27 44.21 13.05
N LYS A 197 25.04 43.60 13.96
CA LYS A 197 25.23 44.08 15.35
C LYS A 197 25.64 45.55 15.40
N LYS A 198 26.59 45.96 14.54
CA LYS A 198 27.13 47.34 14.48
C LYS A 198 26.05 48.38 14.20
N PHE A 199 24.95 47.99 13.55
CA PHE A 199 23.85 48.87 13.15
C PHE A 199 22.61 48.72 14.04
N CYS A 200 22.62 47.77 14.97
CA CYS A 200 21.47 47.46 15.81
C CYS A 200 21.47 48.39 17.02
N LYS A 201 20.52 49.33 17.09
CA LYS A 201 20.44 50.32 18.18
C LYS A 201 20.35 49.69 19.58
N THR A 202 19.74 48.52 19.68
CA THR A 202 19.52 47.88 20.98
C THR A 202 20.64 46.92 21.36
N LYS A 203 21.45 46.45 20.40
CA LYS A 203 22.48 45.40 20.60
C LYS A 203 21.98 44.19 21.42
N GLY A 204 20.67 43.90 21.37
CA GLY A 204 20.02 42.83 22.13
C GLY A 204 19.32 43.24 23.43
N ALA A 205 19.55 44.45 23.93
CA ALA A 205 19.01 44.98 25.20
C ALA A 205 17.54 45.47 25.12
N HIS A 206 16.79 45.10 24.08
CA HIS A 206 15.40 45.55 23.92
C HIS A 206 14.44 44.70 24.77
N SER A 207 13.72 45.35 25.68
CA SER A 207 12.54 44.79 26.35
C SER A 207 11.41 44.61 25.33
N SER A 208 11.41 43.48 24.64
CA SER A 208 10.24 43.01 23.89
C SER A 208 9.56 41.92 24.70
N GLU A 209 9.16 42.22 25.94
CA GLU A 209 8.36 41.28 26.72
C GLU A 209 6.96 41.18 26.10
N GLN A 210 6.74 40.13 25.32
CA GLN A 210 5.38 39.71 25.03
C GLN A 210 4.74 39.27 26.36
N LYS A 211 3.76 40.04 26.85
CA LYS A 211 2.95 39.67 28.01
C LYS A 211 2.47 38.23 27.84
N ARG A 212 2.90 37.35 28.76
CA ARG A 212 2.52 35.94 28.75
C ARG A 212 1.01 35.86 28.96
N ILE A 213 0.25 35.50 27.93
CA ILE A 213 -1.19 35.31 28.04
C ILE A 213 -1.43 34.25 29.13
N LYS A 214 -2.12 34.63 30.22
CA LYS A 214 -2.48 33.70 31.29
C LYS A 214 -3.41 32.63 30.72
N ASN A 215 -3.01 31.37 30.83
CA ASN A 215 -3.84 30.25 30.38
C ASN A 215 -5.07 30.11 31.30
N LYS A 216 -6.26 30.04 30.71
CA LYS A 216 -7.49 29.68 31.42
C LYS A 216 -7.49 28.18 31.72
N LYS A 217 -7.77 27.80 32.96
CA LYS A 217 -7.90 26.38 33.36
C LYS A 217 -9.25 25.83 32.92
N LEU A 218 -9.27 24.58 32.46
CA LEU A 218 -10.49 23.85 32.10
C LEU A 218 -10.38 22.40 32.58
N GLU A 219 -11.33 21.95 33.39
CA GLU A 219 -11.46 20.55 33.80
C GLU A 219 -12.43 19.85 32.85
N LEU A 220 -12.04 18.70 32.29
CA LEU A 220 -12.84 17.92 31.33
C LEU A 220 -12.95 16.46 31.77
N ALA A 221 -14.17 15.94 31.86
CA ALA A 221 -14.41 14.49 31.95
C ALA A 221 -14.54 13.91 30.54
N ILE A 222 -13.74 12.88 30.24
CA ILE A 222 -13.74 12.10 29.00
C ILE A 222 -14.29 10.71 29.29
N LYS A 223 -15.41 10.35 28.67
CA LYS A 223 -16.11 9.09 28.92
C LYS A 223 -15.81 8.08 27.83
N LEU A 224 -15.25 6.93 28.20
CA LEU A 224 -15.10 5.77 27.34
C LEU A 224 -16.31 4.85 27.49
N HIS A 225 -17.19 4.87 26.50
CA HIS A 225 -18.29 3.91 26.41
C HIS A 225 -17.91 2.74 25.50
N ARG A 226 -18.27 1.53 25.93
CA ARG A 226 -18.13 0.30 25.13
C ARG A 226 -19.46 -0.45 25.04
N ASP A 227 -19.79 -0.93 23.84
CA ASP A 227 -20.95 -1.80 23.64
C ASP A 227 -20.58 -3.29 23.85
N LEU A 228 -21.58 -4.18 23.77
CA LEU A 228 -21.40 -5.63 23.91
C LEU A 228 -20.47 -6.24 22.84
N LYS A 229 -20.26 -5.54 21.72
CA LYS A 229 -19.34 -5.92 20.63
C LYS A 229 -17.97 -5.26 20.77
N ASN A 230 -17.67 -4.65 21.94
CA ASN A 230 -16.43 -3.96 22.28
C ASN A 230 -16.08 -2.79 21.33
N ARG A 231 -17.08 -2.20 20.68
CA ARG A 231 -16.96 -0.95 19.90
C ARG A 231 -16.95 0.24 20.85
N ILE A 232 -16.33 1.34 20.42
CA ILE A 232 -16.12 2.55 21.20
C ILE A 232 -16.99 3.67 20.66
N LEU A 233 -17.72 4.36 21.54
CA LEU A 233 -18.54 5.50 21.14
C LEU A 233 -17.67 6.72 20.85
N LEU A 234 -17.78 7.27 19.64
CA LEU A 234 -17.26 8.58 19.26
C LEU A 234 -18.42 9.55 19.06
N VAL A 235 -18.18 10.84 19.28
CA VAL A 235 -19.13 11.93 18.96
C VAL A 235 -18.44 12.93 18.04
N ARG A 236 -19.14 13.34 16.98
CA ARG A 236 -18.69 14.39 16.06
C ARG A 236 -18.72 15.75 16.78
N ARG A 237 -17.71 16.59 16.55
CA ARG A 237 -17.53 17.85 17.29
C ARG A 237 -18.00 19.07 16.52
N ASN A 238 -18.71 19.96 17.21
CA ASN A 238 -19.38 21.13 16.62
C ASN A 238 -18.69 22.44 17.03
N ASN A 239 -17.97 22.45 18.16
CA ASN A 239 -17.42 23.66 18.76
C ASN A 239 -16.04 24.00 18.16
N LYS A 240 -15.94 25.17 17.51
CA LYS A 240 -14.75 25.68 16.82
C LYS A 240 -13.64 26.14 17.78
N GLU A 241 -13.96 26.52 19.01
CA GLU A 241 -13.01 27.24 19.88
C GLU A 241 -12.09 26.34 20.70
N LEU A 242 -12.55 25.14 21.05
CA LEU A 242 -11.84 24.18 21.92
C LEU A 242 -11.51 22.87 21.21
N PHE A 243 -12.26 22.52 20.17
CA PHE A 243 -12.16 21.23 19.50
C PHE A 243 -12.06 21.39 17.98
N LEU A 244 -11.60 20.33 17.33
CA LEU A 244 -11.58 20.27 15.87
C LEU A 244 -13.01 20.20 15.34
N LYS A 245 -13.50 21.28 14.72
CA LYS A 245 -14.81 21.29 14.05
C LYS A 245 -14.86 20.15 13.02
N ASP A 246 -15.95 19.39 13.05
CA ASP A 246 -16.21 18.21 12.21
C ASP A 246 -15.24 17.03 12.46
N GLY A 247 -14.35 17.15 13.45
CA GLY A 247 -13.51 16.06 13.94
C GLY A 247 -14.26 15.13 14.90
N TRP A 248 -13.65 13.99 15.19
CA TRP A 248 -14.20 13.00 16.12
C TRP A 248 -13.51 13.09 17.48
N GLY A 249 -14.20 12.65 18.53
CA GLY A 249 -13.67 12.59 19.90
C GLY A 249 -14.53 11.71 20.79
N LEU A 250 -14.04 11.36 21.97
CA LEU A 250 -14.81 10.61 22.98
C LEU A 250 -15.85 11.53 23.65
N PRO A 251 -17.02 11.04 24.08
CA PRO A 251 -17.99 11.84 24.82
C PRO A 251 -17.33 12.60 25.98
N THR A 252 -17.69 13.86 26.15
CA THR A 252 -17.05 14.75 27.12
C THR A 252 -18.00 15.77 27.72
N GLU A 253 -17.73 16.12 28.97
CA GLU A 253 -18.39 17.21 29.68
C GLU A 253 -17.36 18.08 30.39
N SER A 254 -17.63 19.39 30.48
CA SER A 254 -16.86 20.32 31.30
C SER A 254 -17.22 20.13 32.76
N LEU A 255 -16.21 20.02 33.62
CA LEU A 255 -16.39 19.89 35.06
C LEU A 255 -16.23 21.25 35.74
N LYS A 256 -17.09 21.54 36.73
CA LYS A 256 -16.97 22.75 37.56
C LYS A 256 -15.81 22.67 38.57
N ARG A 257 -15.42 21.46 38.99
CA ARG A 257 -14.34 21.19 39.96
C ARG A 257 -13.58 19.91 39.59
N CYS A 258 -12.36 19.76 40.10
CA CYS A 258 -11.53 18.57 39.91
C CYS A 258 -12.13 17.38 40.70
N PRO A 259 -12.42 16.22 40.06
CA PRO A 259 -12.98 15.05 40.73
C PRO A 259 -11.91 14.29 41.58
N PRO A 260 -12.33 13.55 42.64
CA PRO A 260 -11.43 12.77 43.49
C PRO A 260 -10.72 11.63 42.72
N LYS A 261 -9.48 11.29 43.13
CA LYS A 261 -8.52 10.43 42.38
C LYS A 261 -8.83 8.92 42.32
N ASN A 262 -10.08 8.47 42.48
CA ASN A 262 -10.38 7.04 42.54
C ASN A 262 -10.61 6.44 41.13
N GLY A 263 -9.66 5.63 40.66
CA GLY A 263 -9.83 4.75 39.48
C GLY A 263 -9.81 5.40 38.09
N HIS A 264 -9.65 6.73 37.99
CA HIS A 264 -9.64 7.46 36.71
C HIS A 264 -8.22 7.65 36.16
N LYS A 265 -8.05 7.54 34.83
CA LYS A 265 -6.79 7.94 34.17
C LYS A 265 -6.84 9.44 33.88
N THR A 266 -5.78 10.19 34.18
CA THR A 266 -5.75 11.64 33.98
C THR A 266 -4.60 12.08 33.07
N PHE A 267 -4.76 13.22 32.39
CA PHE A 267 -3.67 13.88 31.68
C PHE A 267 -3.93 15.37 31.48
N SER A 268 -2.85 16.18 31.36
CA SER A 268 -2.98 17.60 30.99
C SER A 268 -2.70 17.83 29.50
N HIS A 269 -3.39 18.79 28.89
CA HIS A 269 -3.18 19.21 27.50
C HIS A 269 -3.37 20.72 27.37
N SER A 270 -2.67 21.36 26.45
CA SER A 270 -2.79 22.80 26.22
C SER A 270 -3.20 23.07 24.78
N ILE A 271 -4.22 23.90 24.60
CA ILE A 271 -4.73 24.34 23.28
C ILE A 271 -4.94 25.85 23.37
N MET A 272 -4.20 26.62 22.56
CA MET A 272 -4.27 28.08 22.53
C MET A 272 -4.15 28.67 23.96
N LYS A 273 -5.21 29.34 24.45
CA LYS A 273 -5.29 29.95 25.79
C LYS A 273 -5.72 28.99 26.90
N TRP A 274 -6.01 27.72 26.61
CA TRP A 274 -6.57 26.76 27.57
C TRP A 274 -5.53 25.77 28.09
N ARG A 275 -5.51 25.57 29.41
CA ARG A 275 -4.85 24.44 30.06
C ARG A 275 -5.90 23.46 30.56
N ILE A 276 -6.03 22.37 29.82
CA ILE A 276 -7.03 21.32 30.00
C ILE A 276 -6.47 20.25 30.94
N HIS A 277 -7.23 19.92 31.97
CA HIS A 277 -7.02 18.78 32.84
C HIS A 277 -8.12 17.76 32.53
N ALA A 278 -7.74 16.67 31.88
CA ALA A 278 -8.67 15.65 31.40
C ALA A 278 -8.70 14.45 32.35
N HIS A 279 -9.90 14.04 32.75
CA HIS A 279 -10.20 12.90 33.61
C HIS A 279 -10.95 11.85 32.80
N ILE A 280 -10.42 10.63 32.72
CA ILE A 280 -10.98 9.59 31.86
C ILE A 280 -11.74 8.54 32.69
N GLU A 281 -13.03 8.40 32.40
CA GLU A 281 -13.93 7.45 33.04
C GLU A 281 -14.31 6.33 32.07
N LYS A 282 -14.38 5.08 32.55
CA LYS A 282 -14.93 3.95 31.78
C LYS A 282 -16.39 3.74 32.20
N ARG A 283 -17.31 3.64 31.24
CA ARG A 283 -18.72 3.32 31.52
C ARG A 283 -19.25 2.21 30.60
N ALA A 284 -20.09 1.34 31.14
CA ALA A 284 -20.91 0.41 30.35
C ALA A 284 -21.98 1.20 29.56
N ALA A 285 -22.34 0.74 28.37
CA ALA A 285 -23.26 1.44 27.50
C ALA A 285 -24.71 1.43 28.06
N LYS A 286 -25.22 2.61 28.41
CA LYS A 286 -26.66 2.92 28.50
C LYS A 286 -26.89 4.28 27.82
N MET A 287 -26.78 4.36 26.49
CA MET A 287 -27.14 5.58 25.77
C MET A 287 -27.69 5.22 24.38
N THR A 288 -28.96 5.53 24.15
CA THR A 288 -29.66 5.55 22.87
C THR A 288 -30.23 6.96 22.66
N GLY A 289 -30.23 7.48 21.42
CA GLY A 289 -31.03 8.67 21.06
C GLY A 289 -30.33 10.01 20.75
N MET A 290 -29.00 10.09 20.60
CA MET A 290 -28.36 11.37 20.18
C MET A 290 -27.93 11.36 18.70
N ALA A 291 -28.44 12.29 17.90
CA ALA A 291 -27.93 12.57 16.56
C ALA A 291 -26.46 13.04 16.65
N LYS A 292 -25.55 12.41 15.88
CA LYS A 292 -24.08 12.68 15.77
C LYS A 292 -23.12 11.83 16.63
N VAL A 293 -23.51 10.63 17.06
CA VAL A 293 -22.63 9.63 17.69
C VAL A 293 -22.33 8.44 16.76
N LYS A 294 -21.22 7.72 16.98
CA LYS A 294 -20.81 6.56 16.17
C LYS A 294 -20.12 5.48 17.00
N TRP A 295 -20.49 4.22 16.82
CA TRP A 295 -19.83 3.08 17.45
C TRP A 295 -18.73 2.51 16.55
N VAL A 296 -17.47 2.65 16.99
CA VAL A 296 -16.30 2.36 16.16
C VAL A 296 -15.48 1.21 16.72
N LYS A 297 -15.13 0.22 15.89
CA LYS A 297 -14.20 -0.85 16.32
C LYS A 297 -12.84 -0.23 16.65
N ARG A 298 -12.16 -0.71 17.69
CA ARG A 298 -10.83 -0.21 18.09
C ARG A 298 -9.84 -0.14 16.92
N SER A 299 -9.84 -1.13 16.03
CA SER A 299 -8.98 -1.19 14.83
C SER A 299 -9.24 -0.07 13.82
N GLN A 300 -10.43 0.54 13.84
CA GLN A 300 -10.83 1.58 12.91
C GLN A 300 -10.54 3.00 13.43
N LEU A 301 -10.14 3.16 14.70
CA LEU A 301 -9.90 4.49 15.29
C LEU A 301 -8.90 5.30 14.47
N GLY A 302 -7.82 4.70 13.97
CA GLY A 302 -6.82 5.38 13.13
C GLY A 302 -7.34 5.94 11.80
N ARG A 303 -8.58 5.60 11.41
CA ARG A 303 -9.25 6.12 10.20
C ARG A 303 -9.96 7.46 10.44
N TYR A 304 -10.15 7.87 11.70
CA TYR A 304 -10.88 9.07 12.06
C TYR A 304 -9.95 10.25 12.36
N LEU A 305 -10.41 11.45 12.00
CA LEU A 305 -9.69 12.68 12.25
C LEU A 305 -9.86 13.10 13.72
N PHE A 306 -8.82 12.84 14.52
CA PHE A 306 -8.74 13.23 15.93
C PHE A 306 -7.85 14.48 16.10
N SER A 307 -8.22 15.35 17.03
CA SER A 307 -7.31 16.40 17.54
C SER A 307 -6.23 15.79 18.42
N SER A 308 -5.17 16.57 18.71
CA SER A 308 -4.09 16.17 19.63
C SER A 308 -4.61 15.77 21.02
N LEU A 309 -5.66 16.42 21.51
CA LEU A 309 -6.33 16.09 22.77
C LEU A 309 -6.90 14.66 22.75
N TRP A 310 -7.60 14.30 21.67
CA TRP A 310 -8.24 12.99 21.54
C TRP A 310 -7.24 11.88 21.26
N TRP A 311 -6.21 12.16 20.45
CA TRP A 311 -5.08 11.25 20.30
C TRP A 311 -4.41 10.95 21.64
N LYS A 312 -4.22 11.97 22.48
CA LYS A 312 -3.68 11.81 23.82
C LYS A 312 -4.63 10.99 24.71
N ALA A 313 -5.94 11.24 24.68
CA ALA A 313 -6.93 10.47 25.43
C ALA A 313 -6.95 8.97 25.03
N LEU A 314 -6.97 8.68 23.72
CA LEU A 314 -6.97 7.31 23.19
C LEU A 314 -5.67 6.56 23.51
N LYS A 315 -4.52 7.25 23.50
CA LYS A 315 -3.23 6.70 23.95
C LYS A 315 -3.25 6.40 25.45
N THR A 316 -3.72 7.34 26.27
CA THR A 316 -3.84 7.14 27.73
C THR A 316 -4.73 5.94 28.05
N LEU A 317 -5.78 5.70 27.25
CA LEU A 317 -6.65 4.53 27.34
C LEU A 317 -6.07 3.24 26.73
N SER A 318 -4.87 3.29 26.16
CA SER A 318 -4.24 2.18 25.44
C SER A 318 -5.11 1.63 24.30
N LEU A 319 -5.94 2.48 23.68
CA LEU A 319 -6.83 2.11 22.58
C LEU A 319 -6.15 2.22 21.22
N ILE A 320 -5.08 3.03 21.13
CA ILE A 320 -4.20 3.11 19.98
C ILE A 320 -2.76 3.10 20.49
N LEU A 321 -1.88 2.33 19.83
CA LEU A 321 -0.47 2.15 20.22
C LEU A 321 0.43 3.30 19.75
N PHE A 322 -0.03 4.10 18.77
CA PHE A 322 0.69 5.24 18.22
C PHE A 322 -0.20 6.48 18.18
N ILE A 323 0.34 7.62 18.57
CA ILE A 323 -0.08 8.89 17.94
C ILE A 323 0.70 8.93 16.62
N PRO A 324 0.17 9.46 15.51
CA PRO A 324 1.03 9.98 14.45
C PRO A 324 1.78 11.23 14.96
N LEU A 325 2.54 11.11 16.06
CA LEU A 325 3.61 12.01 16.42
C LEU A 325 4.83 11.52 15.64
N ALA A 326 4.90 11.87 14.36
CA ALA A 326 6.20 11.91 13.71
C ALA A 326 6.95 13.10 14.33
N GLY A 327 8.08 12.83 14.97
CA GLY A 327 8.99 13.86 15.49
C GLY A 327 8.85 14.17 16.98
N PHE A 328 9.27 13.23 17.83
CA PHE A 328 10.00 13.59 19.05
C PHE A 328 11.31 12.80 18.99
N SER A 329 12.35 13.42 18.44
CA SER A 329 13.71 13.02 18.78
C SER A 329 13.96 13.59 20.17
N ALA A 330 14.09 12.72 21.17
CA ALA A 330 14.70 13.13 22.42
C ALA A 330 16.19 13.31 22.12
N THR A 331 16.65 14.56 22.01
CA THR A 331 18.07 14.88 21.93
C THR A 331 18.72 14.50 23.26
N ILE A 332 19.33 13.31 23.34
CA ILE A 332 20.37 13.06 24.32
C ILE A 332 21.60 13.79 23.79
N LYS A 333 22.03 14.84 24.51
CA LYS A 333 23.32 15.48 24.28
C LYS A 333 24.40 14.46 24.60
N VAL A 334 25.08 13.95 23.58
CA VAL A 334 26.40 13.34 23.74
C VAL A 334 27.42 14.45 23.50
N ALA A 335 28.20 14.75 24.53
CA ALA A 335 29.34 15.64 24.41
C ALA A 335 30.36 15.01 23.45
N ALA A 336 30.80 15.79 22.46
CA ALA A 336 31.92 15.41 21.61
C ALA A 336 33.21 15.44 22.43
N VAL A 337 33.99 14.36 22.36
CA VAL A 337 35.44 14.37 22.55
C VAL A 337 36.03 13.87 21.23
N GLY A 338 36.99 14.65 20.72
CA GLY A 338 37.45 14.61 19.33
C GLY A 338 38.41 13.48 18.97
N GLY A 339 38.81 13.50 17.70
CA GLY A 339 39.81 12.60 17.12
C GLY A 339 39.59 12.42 15.63
N VAL A 340 40.16 13.32 14.82
CA VAL A 340 40.35 13.13 13.38
C VAL A 340 41.49 12.13 13.18
N LEU A 341 41.32 11.13 12.33
CA LEU A 341 42.40 10.59 11.48
C LEU A 341 41.81 10.00 10.19
N SER A 342 42.41 10.42 9.09
CA SER A 342 42.21 10.02 7.69
C SER A 342 42.84 8.67 7.37
N GLY A 343 42.26 7.94 6.42
CA GLY A 343 42.86 6.75 5.82
C GLY A 343 41.86 6.00 4.94
N SER A 344 42.27 5.60 3.74
CA SER A 344 41.46 4.89 2.75
C SER A 344 41.90 3.43 2.57
N LEU A 345 40.96 2.59 2.12
CA LEU A 345 41.01 1.17 1.68
C LEU A 345 40.92 0.08 2.79
N PRO A 346 40.36 -1.14 2.55
CA PRO A 346 39.59 -1.70 1.43
C PRO A 346 38.21 -2.29 1.86
N GLN A 347 37.41 -2.81 0.90
CA GLN A 347 36.16 -3.55 1.14
C GLN A 347 36.40 -4.76 2.07
N ILE A 348 35.80 -4.73 3.26
CA ILE A 348 35.69 -5.88 4.17
C ILE A 348 34.25 -6.42 4.03
N ALA A 349 34.13 -7.72 3.74
CA ALA A 349 32.87 -8.46 3.77
C ALA A 349 32.13 -8.22 5.10
N GLN A 350 30.85 -7.86 5.03
CA GLN A 350 30.04 -7.61 6.22
C GLN A 350 29.86 -8.91 7.02
N PRO A 351 29.96 -8.89 8.36
CA PRO A 351 29.75 -10.09 9.15
C PRO A 351 28.23 -10.36 9.23
N HIS A 352 27.77 -11.36 8.48
CA HIS A 352 26.47 -11.98 8.75
C HIS A 352 26.60 -12.86 10.00
N LEU A 353 25.64 -12.76 10.91
CA LEU A 353 25.53 -13.71 12.01
C LEU A 353 24.74 -14.92 11.47
N GLU A 354 25.44 -15.99 11.09
CA GLU A 354 24.79 -17.29 10.89
C GLU A 354 24.57 -17.92 12.26
N ALA A 355 23.30 -18.16 12.61
CA ALA A 355 22.94 -18.91 13.80
C ALA A 355 22.06 -20.09 13.38
N ASP A 356 22.62 -21.30 13.37
CA ASP A 356 21.82 -22.52 13.24
C ASP A 356 21.06 -22.74 14.57
N VAL A 357 19.81 -22.26 14.63
CA VAL A 357 18.98 -22.42 15.83
C VAL A 357 18.26 -23.77 15.77
N VAL A 358 18.87 -24.81 16.33
CA VAL A 358 18.23 -26.12 16.50
C VAL A 358 17.28 -26.08 17.71
N ILE A 359 15.99 -26.39 17.50
CA ILE A 359 14.98 -26.32 18.58
C ILE A 359 14.32 -27.67 18.79
N GLY A 360 14.78 -28.41 19.80
CA GLY A 360 13.95 -29.39 20.52
C GLY A 360 14.75 -30.33 21.42
N ARG A 361 14.12 -31.42 21.89
CA ARG A 361 14.67 -32.36 22.87
C ARG A 361 14.72 -33.76 22.23
N THR A 362 15.89 -34.38 22.20
CA THR A 362 16.01 -35.84 22.14
C THR A 362 16.07 -36.35 23.59
N GLN A 363 15.36 -37.43 23.89
CA GLN A 363 15.84 -38.35 24.92
C GLN A 363 16.75 -39.32 24.17
N GLU A 364 18.05 -39.28 24.42
CA GLU A 364 18.86 -40.49 24.30
C GLU A 364 19.70 -40.59 25.58
N PRO A 365 19.80 -41.79 26.21
CA PRO A 365 20.97 -42.12 26.98
C PRO A 365 22.14 -42.26 25.98
N GLU A 366 23.13 -41.37 26.12
CA GLU A 366 24.47 -41.48 25.51
C GLU A 366 24.54 -41.48 23.97
N GLY A 367 24.50 -40.28 23.38
CA GLY A 367 24.86 -40.02 21.97
C GLY A 367 24.75 -38.53 21.63
N GLU A 368 25.81 -37.92 21.10
CA GLU A 368 25.94 -36.46 20.92
C GLU A 368 24.89 -35.81 20.00
N ILE A 369 24.21 -34.76 20.50
CA ILE A 369 23.67 -33.67 19.66
C ILE A 369 24.15 -32.32 20.21
N VAL A 370 25.28 -31.89 19.61
CA VAL A 370 25.83 -30.54 19.33
C VAL A 370 25.52 -29.38 20.30
N ARG A 371 26.61 -28.91 20.94
CA ARG A 371 26.75 -27.68 21.72
C ARG A 371 26.64 -26.42 20.83
N PHE A 372 26.12 -25.34 21.40
CA PHE A 372 26.20 -23.98 20.85
C PHE A 372 27.66 -23.46 20.93
N GLU A 373 28.27 -23.11 19.80
CA GLU A 373 29.48 -22.28 19.80
C GLU A 373 29.14 -20.85 19.37
N THR A 374 29.53 -19.86 20.19
CA THR A 374 29.41 -18.42 19.89
C THR A 374 30.75 -17.74 20.15
N PRO A 375 31.14 -16.70 19.37
CA PRO A 375 32.36 -15.94 19.62
C PRO A 375 32.41 -15.29 21.01
N LYS A 376 33.62 -15.22 21.58
CA LYS A 376 33.89 -14.73 22.94
C LYS A 376 33.84 -13.18 23.00
N LYS A 377 32.69 -12.58 23.34
CA LYS A 377 32.55 -11.35 24.18
C LYS A 377 31.07 -10.91 24.30
N PRO A 378 30.62 -10.33 25.44
CA PRO A 378 29.20 -10.05 25.70
C PRO A 378 28.75 -8.63 25.32
N VAL A 379 27.54 -8.47 24.76
CA VAL A 379 26.85 -7.16 24.65
C VAL A 379 25.37 -7.22 25.07
N ALA A 380 25.00 -6.30 25.98
CA ALA A 380 23.69 -5.75 26.34
C ALA A 380 22.55 -6.64 26.88
N LEU A 381 22.33 -6.56 28.19
CA LEU A 381 21.14 -7.04 28.93
C LEU A 381 19.92 -6.13 28.70
N ILE A 382 18.86 -6.60 28.04
CA ILE A 382 17.52 -5.99 28.16
C ILE A 382 16.84 -6.47 29.46
N LYS A 383 16.44 -5.52 30.32
CA LYS A 383 15.49 -5.72 31.43
C LYS A 383 14.08 -5.87 30.84
N ILE A 384 13.56 -7.10 30.78
CA ILE A 384 12.14 -7.35 30.56
C ILE A 384 11.41 -6.98 31.87
N PRO A 385 10.36 -6.15 31.87
CA PRO A 385 9.65 -5.81 33.11
C PRO A 385 9.04 -7.05 33.77
N ASP A 386 9.38 -7.33 35.03
CA ASP A 386 8.96 -8.53 35.79
C ASP A 386 7.43 -8.74 35.81
N ALA A 387 6.65 -7.66 35.68
CA ALA A 387 5.19 -7.69 35.65
C ALA A 387 4.60 -8.37 34.39
N ALA A 388 5.31 -8.38 33.27
CA ALA A 388 4.87 -9.05 32.03
C ALA A 388 5.14 -10.57 32.07
N VAL A 389 6.19 -10.99 32.76
CA VAL A 389 6.61 -12.39 32.89
C VAL A 389 5.76 -13.11 33.94
N LYS A 390 5.50 -12.48 35.09
CA LYS A 390 4.64 -13.04 36.16
C LYS A 390 3.18 -13.28 35.76
N ASN A 391 2.63 -12.48 34.85
CA ASN A 391 1.24 -12.64 34.38
C ASN A 391 1.05 -13.79 33.37
N ALA A 392 2.15 -14.34 32.83
CA ALA A 392 2.09 -15.33 31.76
C ALA A 392 2.36 -16.77 32.24
N ASN A 393 2.96 -17.00 33.41
CA ASN A 393 3.50 -18.33 33.78
C ASN A 393 4.44 -18.93 32.70
N ALA A 394 5.21 -18.06 32.02
CA ALA A 394 6.20 -18.42 31.02
C ALA A 394 7.59 -18.53 31.65
N THR A 395 8.36 -19.57 31.32
CA THR A 395 9.80 -19.59 31.59
C THR A 395 10.53 -18.94 30.42
N ILE A 396 11.22 -17.82 30.65
CA ILE A 396 12.07 -17.19 29.65
C ILE A 396 13.48 -17.77 29.78
N LYS A 397 13.95 -18.48 28.75
CA LYS A 397 15.38 -18.81 28.62
C LYS A 397 16.04 -17.79 27.69
N LYS A 398 17.01 -17.04 28.22
CA LYS A 398 17.94 -16.23 27.41
C LYS A 398 19.10 -17.12 27.00
N LEU A 399 19.38 -17.22 25.70
CA LEU A 399 20.57 -17.90 25.19
C LEU A 399 21.79 -16.96 25.29
N LYS A 400 22.98 -17.49 25.56
CA LYS A 400 24.24 -16.72 25.50
C LYS A 400 24.67 -16.62 24.03
N GLY A 401 24.83 -15.40 23.52
CA GLY A 401 25.23 -15.07 22.15
C GLY A 401 24.68 -13.71 21.71
N ASP A 402 25.22 -13.12 20.64
CA ASP A 402 24.84 -11.79 20.12
C ASP A 402 23.43 -11.79 19.51
N GLY A 403 22.40 -11.65 20.35
CA GLY A 403 21.00 -11.43 19.94
C GLY A 403 19.96 -11.62 21.06
N ASN A 404 18.86 -10.84 21.06
CA ASN A 404 17.74 -10.96 22.02
C ASN A 404 16.74 -12.04 21.58
N ILE A 405 17.18 -13.29 21.49
CA ILE A 405 16.30 -14.43 21.19
C ILE A 405 15.53 -14.80 22.46
N VAL A 406 14.19 -14.79 22.39
CA VAL A 406 13.32 -15.16 23.49
C VAL A 406 12.67 -16.51 23.21
N ILE A 407 13.10 -17.54 23.93
CA ILE A 407 12.43 -18.83 23.95
C ILE A 407 11.44 -18.84 25.11
N ILE A 408 10.19 -19.17 24.79
CA ILE A 408 9.12 -19.33 25.74
C ILE A 408 8.76 -20.80 25.86
N ASP A 409 8.95 -21.33 27.05
CA ASP A 409 8.48 -22.66 27.45
C ASP A 409 7.24 -22.52 28.32
N TRP A 410 6.13 -23.13 27.90
CA TRP A 410 4.81 -22.99 28.52
C TRP A 410 4.45 -24.29 29.25
N ARG A 411 4.49 -24.26 30.60
CA ARG A 411 4.07 -25.41 31.43
C ARG A 411 2.53 -25.49 31.53
N GLU A 412 2.02 -26.71 31.73
CA GLU A 412 0.64 -27.17 31.48
C GLU A 412 -0.51 -26.46 32.21
N GLU A 413 -0.27 -25.56 33.16
CA GLU A 413 -1.28 -25.30 34.19
C GLU A 413 -2.34 -24.23 33.85
N LYS A 414 -2.19 -23.41 32.79
CA LYS A 414 -3.29 -22.56 32.26
C LYS A 414 -3.20 -22.39 30.74
N LYS A 415 -4.15 -23.01 30.01
CA LYS A 415 -4.27 -22.94 28.53
C LYS A 415 -4.60 -21.52 28.07
N MET A 416 -3.59 -20.72 27.70
CA MET A 416 -3.83 -19.48 26.93
C MET A 416 -4.49 -19.82 25.59
N LYS A 417 -5.50 -19.04 25.19
CA LYS A 417 -6.13 -19.23 23.87
C LYS A 417 -5.11 -18.90 22.78
N LYS A 418 -5.17 -19.58 21.64
CA LYS A 418 -4.21 -19.43 20.51
C LYS A 418 -3.99 -17.96 20.08
N ASN A 419 -5.04 -17.14 20.09
CA ASN A 419 -4.97 -15.70 19.76
C ASN A 419 -4.26 -14.84 20.82
N GLU A 420 -4.10 -15.34 22.05
CA GLU A 420 -3.39 -14.67 23.15
C GLU A 420 -1.89 -14.92 23.05
N LEU A 421 -1.48 -16.11 22.63
CA LEU A 421 -0.09 -16.47 22.31
C LEU A 421 0.51 -15.55 21.24
N LEU A 422 -0.22 -15.31 20.15
CA LEU A 422 0.23 -14.42 19.07
C LEU A 422 0.39 -12.97 19.56
N LYS A 423 -0.55 -12.48 20.38
CA LYS A 423 -0.47 -11.14 20.98
C LYS A 423 0.71 -11.03 21.94
N PHE A 424 0.97 -12.08 22.71
CA PHE A 424 2.08 -12.14 23.63
C PHE A 424 3.42 -12.12 22.89
N GLY A 425 3.59 -12.97 21.86
CA GLY A 425 4.79 -12.99 21.03
C GLY A 425 5.07 -11.64 20.35
N ARG A 426 4.05 -11.01 19.78
CA ARG A 426 4.18 -9.64 19.24
C ARG A 426 4.61 -8.66 20.33
N GLY A 427 4.01 -8.72 21.51
CA GLY A 427 4.37 -7.88 22.65
C GLY A 427 5.85 -8.02 23.07
N LEU A 428 6.42 -9.22 22.96
CA LEU A 428 7.85 -9.45 23.22
C LEU A 428 8.74 -8.83 22.14
N ILE A 429 8.38 -8.98 20.86
CA ILE A 429 9.06 -8.28 19.77
C ILE A 429 8.99 -6.75 19.98
N GLU A 430 7.84 -6.22 20.38
CA GLU A 430 7.68 -4.79 20.70
C GLU A 430 8.50 -4.36 21.92
N ALA A 431 8.81 -5.29 22.83
CA ALA A 431 9.66 -5.09 23.99
C ALA A 431 11.17 -5.29 23.67
N GLY A 432 11.52 -5.55 22.41
CA GLY A 432 12.92 -5.64 21.96
C GLY A 432 13.42 -7.05 21.67
N ALA A 433 12.58 -8.09 21.72
CA ALA A 433 12.98 -9.43 21.27
C ALA A 433 13.28 -9.43 19.78
N ASP A 434 14.41 -10.01 19.36
CA ASP A 434 14.82 -10.12 17.96
C ASP A 434 14.16 -11.32 17.27
N MET A 435 13.89 -12.38 18.04
CA MET A 435 13.08 -13.52 17.63
C MET A 435 12.28 -14.06 18.82
N VAL A 436 11.05 -14.49 18.58
CA VAL A 436 10.23 -15.16 19.60
C VAL A 436 9.91 -16.57 19.16
N VAL A 437 10.23 -17.54 20.02
CA VAL A 437 9.89 -18.93 19.81
C VAL A 437 9.01 -19.44 20.95
N GLY A 438 7.79 -19.89 20.64
CA GLY A 438 6.88 -20.50 21.62
C GLY A 438 6.75 -22.01 21.45
N ARG A 439 7.02 -22.78 22.51
CA ARG A 439 6.83 -24.25 22.54
C ARG A 439 5.42 -24.66 22.95
N ARG A 440 4.92 -25.78 22.42
CA ARG A 440 3.64 -26.39 22.86
C ARG A 440 3.73 -27.92 22.82
N LYS A 441 3.28 -28.59 23.89
CA LYS A 441 3.42 -30.05 24.07
C LYS A 441 2.77 -30.91 22.97
N ASN A 442 1.73 -30.43 22.24
CA ASN A 442 0.94 -31.24 21.28
C ASN A 442 0.58 -30.49 19.98
N GLY A 443 1.56 -30.28 19.08
CA GLY A 443 1.33 -29.90 17.67
C GLY A 443 0.97 -28.43 17.38
N PRO A 444 0.61 -28.13 16.11
CA PRO A 444 1.52 -27.67 15.05
C PRO A 444 1.80 -26.16 15.02
N ALA A 445 2.88 -25.80 14.31
CA ALA A 445 3.47 -24.48 14.32
C ALA A 445 2.85 -23.51 13.30
N ALA A 446 2.78 -22.24 13.65
CA ALA A 446 2.59 -21.15 12.71
C ALA A 446 3.67 -20.09 12.96
N MET A 447 3.99 -19.38 11.88
CA MET A 447 5.08 -18.41 11.84
C MET A 447 4.59 -17.10 11.26
N GLU A 448 5.12 -15.98 11.75
CA GLU A 448 4.91 -14.66 11.14
C GLU A 448 6.14 -13.78 11.21
N LEU A 449 6.16 -12.78 10.34
CA LEU A 449 7.01 -11.60 10.49
C LEU A 449 6.22 -10.47 11.15
N HIS A 450 6.72 -10.01 12.29
CA HIS A 450 6.19 -8.84 12.98
C HIS A 450 7.30 -7.80 13.15
N LYS A 451 7.14 -6.61 12.57
CA LYS A 451 8.20 -5.57 12.51
C LYS A 451 9.53 -6.11 11.98
N ASP A 452 9.43 -6.89 10.91
CA ASP A 452 10.55 -7.55 10.23
C ASP A 452 11.34 -8.51 11.14
N ARG A 453 10.75 -8.98 12.24
CA ARG A 453 11.32 -9.97 13.17
C ARG A 453 10.47 -11.23 13.22
N LEU A 454 11.11 -12.38 13.42
CA LEU A 454 10.45 -13.67 13.32
C LEU A 454 9.73 -14.06 14.63
N ILE A 455 8.48 -14.47 14.50
CA ILE A 455 7.73 -15.16 15.56
C ILE A 455 7.39 -16.55 15.05
N ALA A 456 7.84 -17.59 15.75
CA ALA A 456 7.48 -18.98 15.51
C ALA A 456 6.81 -19.55 16.77
N TYR A 457 5.60 -20.08 16.66
CA TYR A 457 4.88 -20.60 17.82
C TYR A 457 4.28 -21.97 17.52
N GLY A 458 4.19 -22.82 18.56
CA GLY A 458 3.66 -24.17 18.41
C GLY A 458 4.69 -25.17 17.89
N LEU A 459 5.99 -24.92 18.12
CA LEU A 459 7.02 -25.95 17.91
C LEU A 459 6.77 -27.07 18.92
N GLY A 460 6.38 -28.24 18.41
CA GLY A 460 6.08 -29.43 19.21
C GLY A 460 7.31 -29.92 19.96
N ASP A 461 7.09 -30.78 20.96
CA ASP A 461 8.17 -31.64 21.46
C ASP A 461 8.51 -32.64 20.35
N PHE A 462 9.81 -32.81 20.03
CA PHE A 462 10.27 -33.80 19.04
C PHE A 462 9.85 -35.23 19.40
N ALA A 463 9.50 -35.49 20.67
CA ALA A 463 9.28 -36.82 21.22
C ALA A 463 7.83 -37.35 21.17
N LYS A 464 6.81 -36.56 20.79
CA LYS A 464 5.39 -36.97 21.00
C LYS A 464 4.40 -36.64 19.87
N GLY A 465 4.86 -36.29 18.67
CA GLY A 465 3.98 -35.91 17.55
C GLY A 465 4.44 -36.49 16.21
N PRO A 466 3.52 -36.91 15.31
CA PRO A 466 3.88 -37.64 14.08
C PRO A 466 4.71 -36.83 13.07
N ILE A 467 4.76 -35.50 13.21
CA ILE A 467 5.41 -34.57 12.28
C ILE A 467 6.13 -33.48 13.09
N CYS A 468 7.39 -33.22 12.77
CA CYS A 468 8.26 -32.23 13.39
C CYS A 468 9.03 -31.39 12.35
N ALA A 469 9.62 -30.28 12.78
CA ALA A 469 10.32 -29.35 11.89
C ALA A 469 11.51 -28.69 12.59
N LEU A 470 12.63 -28.62 11.89
CA LEU A 470 13.79 -27.82 12.29
C LEU A 470 13.77 -26.49 11.54
N LEU A 471 14.11 -25.40 12.22
CA LEU A 471 14.11 -24.05 11.67
C LEU A 471 15.54 -23.54 11.57
N LYS A 472 16.06 -23.41 10.36
CA LYS A 472 17.32 -22.71 10.09
C LYS A 472 16.99 -21.26 9.78
N ILE A 473 17.51 -20.30 10.55
CA ILE A 473 17.12 -18.88 10.44
C ILE A 473 18.36 -18.00 10.42
N GLN A 474 18.37 -16.99 9.55
CA GLN A 474 19.38 -15.94 9.51
C GLN A 474 18.76 -14.61 9.95
N LEU A 475 19.43 -13.92 10.87
CA LEU A 475 19.04 -12.60 11.37
C LEU A 475 20.15 -11.57 11.07
N ASP A 476 19.75 -10.31 10.90
CA ASP A 476 20.68 -9.18 10.81
C ASP A 476 21.27 -8.90 12.20
N GLY A 477 22.60 -9.01 12.32
CA GLY A 477 23.30 -8.89 13.61
C GLY A 477 23.24 -7.51 14.26
N LYS A 478 22.82 -6.45 13.56
CA LYS A 478 22.70 -5.09 14.12
C LYS A 478 21.27 -4.74 14.52
N THR A 479 20.29 -5.23 13.78
CA THR A 479 18.89 -4.83 13.89
C THR A 479 17.99 -5.93 14.42
N GLY A 480 18.47 -7.18 14.45
CA GLY A 480 17.69 -8.37 14.79
C GLY A 480 16.61 -8.71 13.76
N ALA A 481 16.62 -8.07 12.59
CA ALA A 481 15.64 -8.32 11.53
C ALA A 481 15.85 -9.72 10.94
N PHE A 482 14.76 -10.38 10.58
CA PHE A 482 14.78 -11.62 9.81
C PHE A 482 15.30 -11.36 8.40
N VAL A 483 16.31 -12.13 7.99
CA VAL A 483 16.94 -12.05 6.66
C VAL A 483 16.49 -13.22 5.79
N SER A 484 16.64 -14.44 6.31
CA SER A 484 16.27 -15.65 5.57
C SER A 484 15.97 -16.80 6.53
N GLY A 485 15.36 -17.86 6.01
CA GLY A 485 15.23 -19.08 6.79
C GLY A 485 14.68 -20.26 5.99
N GLU A 486 14.71 -21.42 6.62
CA GLU A 486 14.33 -22.69 6.03
C GLU A 486 13.72 -23.61 7.10
N ILE A 487 12.67 -24.31 6.70
CA ILE A 487 12.01 -25.37 7.46
C ILE A 487 12.53 -26.70 6.91
N ILE A 488 13.20 -27.46 7.75
CA ILE A 488 13.64 -28.82 7.45
C ILE A 488 12.64 -29.79 8.10
N PRO A 489 11.82 -30.52 7.32
CA PRO A 489 10.73 -31.32 7.84
C PRO A 489 11.22 -32.72 8.26
N PHE A 490 10.74 -33.19 9.42
CA PHE A 490 11.00 -34.52 9.97
C PHE A 490 9.69 -35.20 10.37
N ALA A 491 9.68 -36.53 10.39
CA ALA A 491 8.59 -37.37 10.88
C ALA A 491 9.11 -38.28 12.01
N GLN A 492 8.21 -38.74 12.87
CA GLN A 492 8.55 -39.74 13.88
C GLN A 492 8.10 -41.14 13.41
N ASN A 493 9.04 -42.08 13.30
CA ASN A 493 8.76 -43.49 13.02
C ASN A 493 8.87 -44.33 14.30
N GLY A 494 7.90 -44.22 15.22
CA GLY A 494 7.67 -45.17 16.34
C GLY A 494 8.80 -45.38 17.39
N ASN A 495 10.04 -45.02 17.10
CA ASN A 495 11.25 -45.33 17.86
C ASN A 495 11.99 -44.06 18.35
N ASP A 496 11.25 -42.97 18.61
CA ASP A 496 11.76 -41.66 19.05
C ASP A 496 12.83 -40.97 18.16
N LYS A 497 13.32 -41.62 17.10
CA LYS A 497 14.27 -41.05 16.14
C LYS A 497 13.54 -40.25 15.04
N PRO A 498 13.91 -38.97 14.82
CA PRO A 498 13.39 -38.19 13.69
C PRO A 498 13.95 -38.75 12.38
N VAL A 499 13.05 -39.11 11.46
CA VAL A 499 13.38 -39.45 10.07
C VAL A 499 12.99 -38.30 9.15
N PRO A 500 13.59 -38.14 7.96
CA PRO A 500 13.15 -37.12 7.01
C PRO A 500 11.67 -37.26 6.67
N ASP A 501 10.89 -36.17 6.78
CA ASP A 501 9.50 -36.15 6.31
C ASP A 501 9.49 -35.89 4.81
N GLU A 502 9.70 -36.96 4.04
CA GLU A 502 9.69 -36.92 2.56
C GLU A 502 8.37 -36.40 1.99
N LYS A 503 7.28 -36.54 2.75
CA LYS A 503 5.94 -36.05 2.38
C LYS A 503 5.75 -34.56 2.69
N LYS A 504 6.73 -33.91 3.34
CA LYS A 504 6.74 -32.48 3.71
C LYS A 504 5.46 -32.03 4.41
N GLN A 505 4.85 -32.92 5.19
CA GLN A 505 3.62 -32.66 5.94
C GLN A 505 3.82 -31.54 6.96
N ALA A 506 5.03 -31.40 7.52
CA ALA A 506 5.38 -30.32 8.44
C ALA A 506 5.29 -28.94 7.77
N ILE A 507 5.91 -28.80 6.60
CA ILE A 507 5.90 -27.57 5.80
C ILE A 507 4.47 -27.22 5.41
N TRP A 508 3.70 -28.20 4.94
CA TRP A 508 2.31 -28.00 4.55
C TRP A 508 1.46 -27.47 5.71
N LEU A 509 1.59 -28.08 6.89
CA LEU A 509 0.81 -27.73 8.06
C LEU A 509 1.18 -26.34 8.59
N ILE A 510 2.47 -25.99 8.61
CA ILE A 510 2.95 -24.66 8.98
C ILE A 510 2.42 -23.60 8.00
N LYS A 511 2.53 -23.87 6.69
CA LYS A 511 2.02 -22.98 5.65
C LYS A 511 0.52 -22.73 5.80
N LYS A 512 -0.26 -23.78 6.03
CA LYS A 512 -1.71 -23.72 6.23
C LYS A 512 -2.07 -22.89 7.48
N LEU A 513 -1.45 -23.18 8.62
CA LEU A 513 -1.77 -22.51 9.89
C LEU A 513 -1.33 -21.04 9.91
N SER A 514 -0.12 -20.74 9.40
CA SER A 514 0.33 -19.36 9.18
C SER A 514 -0.67 -18.57 8.35
N PHE A 515 -1.28 -19.21 7.34
CA PHE A 515 -2.27 -18.56 6.50
C PHE A 515 -3.64 -18.41 7.19
N GLU A 516 -4.21 -19.49 7.73
CA GLU A 516 -5.52 -19.49 8.38
C GLU A 516 -5.58 -18.49 9.55
N GLU A 517 -4.49 -18.36 10.30
CA GLU A 517 -4.44 -17.53 11.50
C GLU A 517 -4.00 -16.10 11.22
N ILE A 518 -3.15 -15.91 10.21
CA ILE A 518 -2.53 -14.62 9.90
C ILE A 518 -2.63 -14.38 8.39
N PRO A 519 -3.84 -14.12 7.85
CA PRO A 519 -4.04 -13.99 6.40
C PRO A 519 -3.18 -12.89 5.74
N LYS A 520 -2.76 -11.89 6.54
CA LYS A 520 -1.89 -10.77 6.12
C LYS A 520 -0.42 -10.96 6.49
N ASN A 521 0.01 -12.18 6.79
CA ASN A 521 1.38 -12.47 7.16
C ASN A 521 2.37 -12.02 6.07
N PRO A 522 3.36 -11.16 6.39
CA PRO A 522 4.40 -10.77 5.44
C PRO A 522 5.44 -11.87 5.23
N LEU A 523 5.44 -12.93 6.04
CA LEU A 523 6.24 -14.13 5.81
C LEU A 523 5.55 -15.07 4.82
N LEU A 524 6.31 -15.63 3.88
CA LEU A 524 5.89 -16.66 2.95
C LEU A 524 6.68 -17.94 3.22
N VAL A 525 5.98 -19.05 3.40
CA VAL A 525 6.56 -20.39 3.48
C VAL A 525 6.39 -21.07 2.12
N THR A 526 7.49 -21.37 1.44
CA THR A 526 7.49 -22.10 0.16
C THR A 526 7.21 -23.59 0.37
N SER A 527 6.89 -24.36 -0.68
CA SER A 527 6.72 -25.82 -0.55
C SER A 527 8.05 -26.53 -0.29
N GLU A 528 9.17 -25.87 -0.56
CA GLU A 528 10.52 -26.31 -0.26
C GLU A 528 10.89 -26.11 1.21
N GLY A 529 10.12 -25.32 1.97
CA GLY A 529 10.43 -24.98 3.35
C GLY A 529 11.16 -23.64 3.50
N LYS A 530 11.57 -22.99 2.40
CA LYS A 530 12.15 -21.63 2.46
C LYS A 530 11.17 -20.60 3.01
N LEU A 531 11.67 -19.73 3.87
CA LEU A 531 10.99 -18.64 4.53
C LEU A 531 11.39 -17.33 3.85
N LEU A 532 10.46 -16.71 3.15
CA LEU A 532 10.70 -15.49 2.37
C LEU A 532 9.90 -14.33 2.96
N ASN A 533 10.54 -13.19 3.17
CA ASN A 533 9.80 -11.95 3.40
C ASN A 533 9.16 -11.52 2.07
N LYS A 534 7.82 -11.34 2.03
CA LYS A 534 7.09 -10.88 0.84
C LYS A 534 7.61 -9.53 0.32
N LYS A 535 8.24 -8.71 1.17
CA LYS A 535 8.87 -7.44 0.78
C LYS A 535 10.26 -7.62 0.15
N GLU A 536 10.95 -8.72 0.43
CA GLU A 536 12.32 -9.01 -0.06
C GLU A 536 12.32 -10.04 -1.20
N ALA A 537 11.20 -10.75 -1.41
CA ALA A 537 10.85 -11.37 -2.70
C ALA A 537 10.59 -10.33 -3.82
N VAL A 538 11.14 -9.11 -3.67
CA VAL A 538 11.26 -8.12 -4.72
C VAL A 538 12.47 -8.51 -5.54
N TYR A 539 12.21 -9.42 -6.48
CA TYR A 539 13.14 -9.71 -7.55
C TYR A 539 13.44 -8.43 -8.34
N PRO A 540 14.66 -8.27 -8.88
CA PRO A 540 15.00 -7.10 -9.67
C PRO A 540 13.97 -6.98 -10.80
N VAL A 541 13.22 -5.87 -10.81
CA VAL A 541 12.32 -5.61 -11.93
C VAL A 541 13.10 -4.81 -12.95
N TYR A 542 13.41 -5.44 -14.08
CA TYR A 542 14.13 -4.79 -15.16
C TYR A 542 13.27 -3.68 -15.77
N ARG A 543 13.91 -2.52 -15.97
CA ARG A 543 13.33 -1.33 -16.58
C ARG A 543 14.00 -1.08 -17.92
N ASN A 544 13.27 -0.60 -18.91
CA ASN A 544 13.78 -0.33 -20.25
C ASN A 544 14.56 -1.52 -20.83
N THR A 545 13.98 -2.71 -20.69
CA THR A 545 14.67 -3.97 -21.00
C THR A 545 14.93 -4.11 -22.50
N PRO A 546 16.16 -4.47 -22.93
CA PRO A 546 16.41 -4.85 -24.31
C PRO A 546 15.58 -6.06 -24.72
N ILE A 547 14.97 -6.00 -25.89
CA ILE A 547 14.06 -7.04 -26.37
C ILE A 547 14.84 -8.06 -27.18
N GLY A 548 14.57 -9.34 -26.93
CA GLY A 548 15.19 -10.45 -27.65
C GLY A 548 14.60 -10.58 -29.05
N LEU A 549 15.46 -10.83 -30.04
CA LEU A 549 15.08 -10.99 -31.45
C LEU A 549 14.64 -12.42 -31.77
N SER A 550 15.31 -13.43 -31.23
CA SER A 550 14.93 -14.83 -31.42
C SER A 550 15.33 -15.70 -30.25
N ALA A 551 14.66 -16.85 -30.11
CA ALA A 551 14.98 -17.91 -29.17
C ALA A 551 14.48 -19.25 -29.74
N SER A 552 15.19 -20.33 -29.50
CA SER A 552 14.75 -21.68 -29.91
C SER A 552 15.03 -22.70 -28.82
N SER A 553 14.30 -23.80 -28.84
CA SER A 553 14.62 -24.96 -28.01
C SER A 553 15.88 -25.65 -28.54
N ALA A 554 16.62 -26.28 -27.62
CA ALA A 554 17.85 -27.00 -27.97
C ALA A 554 17.62 -28.17 -28.94
N ASP A 555 16.42 -28.75 -28.93
CA ASP A 555 16.00 -29.83 -29.82
C ASP A 555 15.30 -29.34 -31.11
N GLY A 556 15.25 -28.02 -31.33
CA GLY A 556 14.68 -27.41 -32.54
C GLY A 556 13.15 -27.52 -32.68
N LYS A 557 12.43 -28.06 -31.69
CA LYS A 557 10.97 -28.26 -31.74
C LYS A 557 10.16 -26.97 -31.66
N ILE A 558 10.74 -25.88 -31.15
CA ILE A 558 10.10 -24.57 -31.15
C ILE A 558 11.13 -23.47 -31.36
N ALA A 559 10.81 -22.52 -32.22
CA ALA A 559 11.53 -21.27 -32.39
C ALA A 559 10.58 -20.07 -32.31
N LEU A 560 11.02 -19.01 -31.64
CA LEU A 560 10.35 -17.73 -31.52
C LEU A 560 11.19 -16.69 -32.25
N THR A 561 10.57 -15.90 -33.11
CA THR A 561 11.22 -14.77 -33.79
C THR A 561 10.38 -13.52 -33.59
N LEU A 562 10.97 -12.47 -33.02
CA LEU A 562 10.35 -11.16 -32.92
C LEU A 562 10.11 -10.63 -34.33
N THR A 563 8.86 -10.35 -34.65
CA THR A 563 8.48 -9.80 -35.95
C THR A 563 8.09 -8.34 -35.86
N GLY A 564 7.89 -7.80 -34.65
CA GLY A 564 7.53 -6.41 -34.45
C GLY A 564 6.95 -6.10 -33.07
N ARG A 565 6.65 -4.83 -32.85
CA ARG A 565 6.05 -4.33 -31.61
C ARG A 565 5.05 -3.23 -31.89
N LEU A 566 3.95 -3.22 -31.14
CA LEU A 566 3.09 -2.04 -31.03
C LEU A 566 3.54 -1.26 -29.80
N GLN A 567 3.86 0.03 -29.90
CA GLN A 567 4.43 0.77 -28.76
C GLN A 567 4.07 2.26 -28.72
N HIS A 568 4.00 2.83 -27.52
CA HIS A 568 3.55 4.21 -27.26
C HIS A 568 4.68 5.25 -27.10
N TYR A 569 5.95 4.83 -27.02
CA TYR A 569 7.03 5.69 -26.50
C TYR A 569 8.02 6.20 -27.54
N ASN A 570 8.10 5.60 -28.73
CA ASN A 570 9.01 5.99 -29.79
C ASN A 570 8.23 6.31 -31.08
N PRO A 571 8.00 7.59 -31.42
CA PRO A 571 7.27 7.96 -32.64
C PRO A 571 8.02 7.64 -33.94
N ALA A 572 9.34 7.38 -33.89
CA ALA A 572 10.17 7.05 -35.04
C ALA A 572 10.98 5.76 -34.78
N PRO A 573 10.33 4.59 -34.78
CA PRO A 573 11.00 3.32 -34.59
C PRO A 573 12.01 3.04 -35.70
N GLN A 574 13.18 2.52 -35.32
CA GLN A 574 14.23 2.17 -36.28
C GLN A 574 14.05 0.75 -36.85
N ASN A 575 13.37 -0.14 -36.12
CA ASN A 575 13.06 -1.48 -36.62
C ASN A 575 11.77 -1.42 -37.45
N PRO A 576 11.77 -1.85 -38.73
CA PRO A 576 10.58 -1.80 -39.60
C PRO A 576 9.35 -2.54 -39.05
N GLY A 577 9.54 -3.54 -38.18
CA GLY A 577 8.42 -4.27 -37.55
C GLY A 577 7.77 -3.53 -36.39
N ASP A 578 8.38 -2.46 -35.88
CA ASP A 578 7.86 -1.68 -34.76
C ASP A 578 6.92 -0.57 -35.27
N ILE A 579 5.74 -0.48 -34.68
CA ILE A 579 4.70 0.48 -35.00
C ILE A 579 4.50 1.39 -33.79
N TYR A 580 4.58 2.70 -34.02
CA TYR A 580 4.16 3.69 -33.03
C TYR A 580 2.63 3.76 -32.99
N ASP A 581 2.06 3.48 -31.82
CA ASP A 581 0.63 3.55 -31.57
C ASP A 581 0.35 4.31 -30.26
N PRO A 582 -0.21 5.53 -30.33
CA PRO A 582 -0.50 6.34 -29.15
C PRO A 582 -1.62 5.74 -28.27
N GLU A 583 -2.40 4.78 -28.77
CA GLU A 583 -3.47 4.10 -28.05
C GLU A 583 -2.97 2.93 -27.18
N ILE A 584 -1.73 2.45 -27.36
CA ILE A 584 -1.11 1.37 -26.57
C ILE A 584 -0.60 1.88 -25.19
N GLN A 585 -1.53 2.42 -24.41
CA GLN A 585 -1.25 2.97 -23.09
C GLN A 585 -1.47 1.94 -21.97
N SER A 586 -0.35 1.36 -21.54
CA SER A 586 -0.32 0.35 -20.48
C SER A 586 -1.21 -0.87 -20.79
N PRO A 587 -0.93 -1.58 -21.90
CA PRO A 587 -1.77 -2.70 -22.35
C PRO A 587 -1.78 -3.83 -21.30
N LYS A 588 -2.95 -4.46 -21.13
CA LYS A 588 -3.19 -5.44 -20.05
C LYS A 588 -3.46 -6.86 -20.50
N SER A 589 -4.20 -7.00 -21.58
CA SER A 589 -4.61 -8.27 -22.15
C SER A 589 -4.78 -8.08 -23.64
N ALA A 590 -4.59 -9.18 -24.36
CA ALA A 590 -4.92 -9.27 -25.76
C ALA A 590 -5.74 -10.55 -25.99
N LYS A 591 -6.53 -10.61 -27.05
CA LYS A 591 -7.26 -11.83 -27.45
C LYS A 591 -7.53 -11.81 -28.95
N PHE A 592 -7.22 -12.93 -29.60
CA PHE A 592 -7.55 -13.15 -31.00
C PHE A 592 -9.03 -13.55 -31.14
N LEU A 593 -9.65 -13.16 -32.27
CA LEU A 593 -10.87 -13.83 -32.70
C LEU A 593 -10.60 -15.29 -33.08
N PRO A 594 -11.59 -16.18 -32.97
CA PRO A 594 -11.39 -17.59 -33.28
C PRO A 594 -10.94 -17.84 -34.72
N GLY A 595 -11.33 -17.00 -35.68
CA GLY A 595 -10.89 -17.09 -37.08
C GLY A 595 -9.47 -16.57 -37.33
N GLY A 596 -8.82 -15.97 -36.32
CA GLY A 596 -7.46 -15.44 -36.43
C GLY A 596 -7.33 -14.15 -37.24
N GLU A 597 -8.45 -13.54 -37.65
CA GLU A 597 -8.49 -12.37 -38.52
C GLU A 597 -8.22 -11.05 -37.77
N LYS A 598 -8.72 -10.94 -36.52
CA LYS A 598 -8.55 -9.76 -35.67
C LYS A 598 -7.94 -10.14 -34.32
N VAL A 599 -7.23 -9.17 -33.74
CA VAL A 599 -6.76 -9.22 -32.35
C VAL A 599 -7.13 -7.93 -31.63
N TYR A 600 -7.67 -8.08 -30.42
CA TYR A 600 -8.06 -6.99 -29.54
C TYR A 600 -7.01 -6.80 -28.46
N VAL A 601 -6.68 -5.55 -28.14
CA VAL A 601 -5.74 -5.20 -27.08
C VAL A 601 -6.38 -4.19 -26.12
N ASN A 602 -6.50 -4.57 -24.84
CA ASN A 602 -7.01 -3.69 -23.79
C ASN A 602 -5.91 -2.72 -23.32
N SER A 603 -6.12 -1.42 -23.53
CA SER A 603 -5.27 -0.33 -23.05
C SER A 603 -5.85 0.31 -21.79
N LEU A 604 -5.31 -0.07 -20.63
CA LEU A 604 -5.85 0.30 -19.31
C LEU A 604 -5.88 1.81 -19.10
N GLU A 605 -4.77 2.49 -19.39
CA GLU A 605 -4.64 3.93 -19.13
C GLU A 605 -5.22 4.78 -20.27
N GLY A 606 -5.34 4.20 -21.47
CA GLY A 606 -6.06 4.78 -22.61
C GLY A 606 -7.59 4.74 -22.49
N PHE A 607 -8.14 3.86 -21.64
CA PHE A 607 -9.58 3.58 -21.56
C PHE A 607 -10.14 3.06 -22.89
N THR A 608 -9.34 2.28 -23.61
CA THR A 608 -9.61 1.83 -24.98
C THR A 608 -9.35 0.33 -25.14
N THR A 609 -10.10 -0.30 -26.03
CA THR A 609 -9.69 -1.56 -26.67
C THR A 609 -9.32 -1.23 -28.11
N VAL A 610 -8.08 -1.51 -28.49
CA VAL A 610 -7.59 -1.29 -29.85
C VAL A 610 -7.76 -2.58 -30.63
N VAL A 611 -8.23 -2.47 -31.88
CA VAL A 611 -8.47 -3.64 -32.76
C VAL A 611 -7.48 -3.58 -33.91
N TYR A 612 -6.79 -4.69 -34.14
CA TYR A 612 -5.85 -4.84 -35.24
C TYR A 612 -6.26 -6.00 -36.13
N ASP A 613 -6.02 -5.84 -37.43
CA ASP A 613 -5.89 -6.98 -38.33
C ASP A 613 -4.67 -7.80 -37.90
N ALA A 614 -4.87 -9.08 -37.61
CA ALA A 614 -3.84 -9.91 -36.98
C ALA A 614 -2.62 -10.14 -37.88
N LYS A 615 -2.81 -10.17 -39.20
CA LYS A 615 -1.77 -10.46 -40.19
C LYS A 615 -0.93 -9.22 -40.49
N THR A 616 -1.59 -8.10 -40.79
CA THR A 616 -0.96 -6.84 -41.21
C THR A 616 -0.60 -5.93 -40.04
N ARG A 617 -1.19 -6.15 -38.85
CA ARG A 617 -1.05 -5.33 -37.63
C ARG A 617 -1.53 -3.90 -37.80
N ARG A 618 -2.29 -3.63 -38.88
CA ARG A 618 -2.92 -2.34 -39.07
C ARG A 618 -4.09 -2.23 -38.10
N GLN A 619 -4.16 -1.10 -37.42
CA GLN A 619 -5.32 -0.77 -36.59
C GLN A 619 -6.57 -0.62 -37.48
N THR A 620 -7.62 -1.37 -37.18
CA THR A 620 -8.89 -1.37 -37.93
C THR A 620 -10.01 -0.66 -37.19
N ALA A 621 -9.97 -0.66 -35.84
CA ALA A 621 -10.96 0.03 -35.01
C ALA A 621 -10.38 0.46 -33.66
N LEU A 622 -11.09 1.37 -32.99
CA LEU A 622 -10.77 1.85 -31.65
C LEU A 622 -12.03 1.99 -30.80
N ILE A 623 -12.14 1.16 -29.77
CA ILE A 623 -13.32 1.09 -28.92
C ILE A 623 -13.05 1.88 -27.65
N ARG A 624 -13.83 2.94 -27.41
CA ARG A 624 -13.67 3.82 -26.24
C ARG A 624 -14.63 3.43 -25.12
N HIS A 625 -14.09 3.15 -23.94
CA HIS A 625 -14.87 2.77 -22.75
C HIS A 625 -15.26 4.00 -21.91
N ARG A 626 -15.97 4.95 -22.54
CA ARG A 626 -16.49 6.16 -21.90
C ARG A 626 -17.99 6.18 -22.02
N PHE A 627 -18.67 6.33 -20.89
CA PHE A 627 -20.11 6.29 -20.77
C PHE A 627 -20.62 7.60 -20.21
N ASP A 628 -21.54 8.20 -20.94
CA ASP A 628 -22.23 9.45 -20.64
C ASP A 628 -23.73 9.28 -20.94
N GLU A 629 -24.45 10.39 -21.05
CA GLU A 629 -25.88 10.42 -21.38
C GLU A 629 -26.22 9.67 -22.69
N LYS A 630 -25.38 9.77 -23.72
CA LYS A 630 -25.61 9.10 -25.01
C LYS A 630 -25.49 7.58 -24.91
N SER A 631 -24.82 7.10 -23.87
CA SER A 631 -24.54 5.69 -23.63
C SER A 631 -25.59 5.02 -22.74
N GLU A 632 -26.58 5.75 -22.23
CA GLU A 632 -27.53 5.23 -21.24
C GLU A 632 -28.29 4.00 -21.74
N ARG A 633 -28.62 3.96 -23.03
CA ARG A 633 -29.27 2.81 -23.69
C ARG A 633 -28.50 1.49 -23.55
N LEU A 634 -27.19 1.53 -23.28
CA LEU A 634 -26.36 0.34 -23.11
C LEU A 634 -26.59 -0.37 -21.76
N PHE A 635 -27.24 0.32 -20.79
CA PHE A 635 -27.45 -0.17 -19.44
C PHE A 635 -28.91 -0.59 -19.24
N SER A 636 -29.20 -1.89 -19.27
CA SER A 636 -30.58 -2.42 -19.21
C SER A 636 -31.16 -2.53 -17.78
N GLY A 637 -30.79 -1.63 -16.85
CA GLY A 637 -31.40 -1.52 -15.51
C GLY A 637 -31.24 -2.69 -14.53
N GLN A 638 -30.46 -3.73 -14.83
CA GLN A 638 -30.27 -4.86 -13.91
C GLN A 638 -29.56 -4.43 -12.61
N LYS A 639 -29.97 -4.99 -11.47
CA LYS A 639 -29.30 -4.72 -10.19
C LYS A 639 -27.96 -5.47 -10.13
N PRO A 640 -26.91 -4.86 -9.56
CA PRO A 640 -25.60 -5.50 -9.40
C PRO A 640 -25.66 -6.59 -8.32
N PHE A 641 -26.28 -7.74 -8.59
CA PHE A 641 -26.51 -8.79 -7.59
C PHE A 641 -27.15 -8.23 -6.29
N ASP A 642 -26.52 -8.46 -5.14
CA ASP A 642 -26.90 -7.90 -3.83
C ASP A 642 -26.02 -6.69 -3.43
N TYR A 643 -25.27 -6.11 -4.36
CA TYR A 643 -24.44 -4.92 -4.11
C TYR A 643 -25.26 -3.63 -4.15
N GLU A 644 -24.81 -2.64 -3.39
CA GLU A 644 -25.35 -1.29 -3.40
C GLU A 644 -24.31 -0.30 -3.94
N PHE A 645 -24.78 0.74 -4.64
CA PHE A 645 -23.96 1.89 -4.98
C PHE A 645 -23.89 2.84 -3.79
N LEU A 646 -22.74 2.85 -3.11
CA LEU A 646 -22.49 3.62 -1.89
C LEU A 646 -22.00 5.05 -2.19
N VAL A 647 -21.34 5.26 -3.33
CA VAL A 647 -20.78 6.55 -3.75
C VAL A 647 -21.40 6.97 -5.07
N LYS A 648 -22.00 8.17 -5.12
CA LYS A 648 -22.53 8.74 -6.36
C LYS A 648 -21.48 9.56 -7.10
N PRO A 649 -21.44 9.53 -8.44
CA PRO A 649 -20.61 10.44 -9.22
C PRO A 649 -21.12 11.89 -9.13
N PRO A 650 -20.31 12.88 -9.53
CA PRO A 650 -20.74 14.28 -9.62
C PRO A 650 -21.99 14.50 -10.49
N SER A 651 -22.17 13.72 -11.56
CA SER A 651 -23.36 13.78 -12.41
C SER A 651 -24.63 13.20 -11.75
N GLY A 652 -24.51 12.53 -10.60
CA GLY A 652 -25.60 11.80 -9.96
C GLY A 652 -25.92 10.44 -10.59
N ASN A 653 -25.65 10.25 -11.89
CA ASN A 653 -25.88 8.99 -12.59
C ASN A 653 -24.66 8.05 -12.51
N VAL A 654 -24.79 6.93 -11.80
CA VAL A 654 -23.72 5.93 -11.60
C VAL A 654 -23.19 5.32 -12.90
N ASN A 655 -23.96 5.38 -13.99
CA ASN A 655 -23.56 4.87 -15.30
C ASN A 655 -22.72 5.86 -16.11
N HIS A 656 -22.52 7.09 -15.63
CA HIS A 656 -21.59 8.05 -16.26
C HIS A 656 -20.18 7.86 -15.70
N PHE A 657 -19.32 7.17 -16.44
CA PHE A 657 -17.94 6.91 -16.04
C PHE A 657 -17.06 6.53 -17.24
N ALA A 658 -15.74 6.57 -17.04
CA ALA A 658 -14.79 5.90 -17.92
C ALA A 658 -14.34 4.58 -17.26
N GLY A 659 -14.41 3.48 -18.02
CA GLY A 659 -14.01 2.15 -17.58
C GLY A 659 -12.59 1.84 -18.01
N LYS A 660 -11.71 1.50 -17.06
CA LYS A 660 -10.35 1.06 -17.39
C LYS A 660 -10.36 -0.44 -17.74
N PRO A 661 -10.20 -0.85 -19.01
CA PRO A 661 -10.32 -2.25 -19.41
C PRO A 661 -9.16 -3.10 -18.87
N VAL A 662 -9.44 -4.32 -18.41
CA VAL A 662 -8.44 -5.19 -17.73
C VAL A 662 -8.28 -6.54 -18.40
N GLU A 663 -9.31 -7.37 -18.36
CA GLU A 663 -9.33 -8.72 -18.95
C GLU A 663 -10.45 -8.78 -19.97
N MET A 664 -10.36 -9.76 -20.87
CA MET A 664 -11.37 -9.97 -21.90
C MET A 664 -11.65 -11.45 -22.16
N GLU A 665 -12.89 -11.74 -22.60
CA GLU A 665 -13.30 -13.11 -22.94
C GLU A 665 -14.27 -13.13 -24.12
N LEU A 666 -14.18 -14.17 -24.96
CA LEU A 666 -15.07 -14.36 -26.09
C LEU A 666 -16.23 -15.29 -25.74
N THR A 667 -17.38 -15.04 -26.35
CA THR A 667 -18.57 -15.90 -26.25
C THR A 667 -19.22 -16.04 -27.62
N HIS A 668 -20.18 -16.96 -27.74
CA HIS A 668 -20.99 -17.11 -28.95
C HIS A 668 -20.11 -17.26 -30.20
N ASN A 669 -19.12 -18.15 -30.11
CA ASN A 669 -18.16 -18.42 -31.19
C ASN A 669 -17.46 -17.15 -31.72
N GLY A 670 -17.12 -16.23 -30.81
CA GLY A 670 -16.42 -15.01 -31.16
C GLY A 670 -17.32 -13.84 -31.57
N ARG A 671 -18.65 -14.00 -31.60
CA ARG A 671 -19.60 -12.92 -31.91
C ARG A 671 -19.51 -11.76 -30.92
N TYR A 672 -19.25 -12.06 -29.65
CA TYR A 672 -19.17 -11.06 -28.59
C TYR A 672 -17.90 -11.15 -27.76
N LEU A 673 -17.23 -10.02 -27.61
CA LEU A 673 -16.08 -9.82 -26.72
C LEU A 673 -16.54 -9.12 -25.44
N TRP A 674 -16.24 -9.72 -24.30
CA TRP A 674 -16.53 -9.17 -22.98
C TRP A 674 -15.28 -8.48 -22.45
N VAL A 675 -15.43 -7.30 -21.83
CA VAL A 675 -14.30 -6.53 -21.28
C VAL A 675 -14.63 -6.07 -19.87
N SER A 676 -13.81 -6.49 -18.89
CA SER A 676 -13.98 -6.10 -17.49
C SER A 676 -13.34 -4.76 -17.20
N TYR A 677 -13.97 -3.99 -16.31
CA TYR A 677 -13.38 -2.74 -15.83
C TYR A 677 -12.75 -2.87 -14.46
N TYR A 678 -11.57 -2.26 -14.30
CA TYR A 678 -10.87 -2.26 -13.02
C TYR A 678 -11.69 -1.53 -11.95
N ARG A 679 -12.22 -0.36 -12.32
CA ARG A 679 -13.03 0.53 -11.48
C ARG A 679 -13.75 1.54 -12.36
N ARG A 680 -14.83 2.12 -11.83
CA ARG A 680 -15.44 3.32 -12.41
C ARG A 680 -14.52 4.52 -12.15
N SER A 681 -14.35 5.42 -13.11
CA SER A 681 -13.41 6.55 -13.00
C SER A 681 -13.66 7.46 -11.80
N TYR A 682 -14.92 7.62 -11.39
CA TYR A 682 -15.29 8.44 -10.22
C TYR A 682 -15.08 7.72 -8.88
N ASP A 683 -14.86 6.41 -8.88
CA ASP A 683 -14.74 5.58 -7.68
C ASP A 683 -13.31 5.04 -7.53
N GLN A 684 -12.41 5.93 -7.14
CA GLN A 684 -10.98 5.62 -7.01
C GLN A 684 -10.67 4.49 -6.00
N TYR A 685 -11.56 4.23 -5.04
CA TYR A 685 -11.38 3.25 -3.98
C TYR A 685 -12.20 1.96 -4.18
N SER A 686 -12.96 1.88 -5.28
CA SER A 686 -13.82 0.76 -5.61
C SER A 686 -14.85 0.47 -4.52
N HIS A 687 -15.47 1.50 -3.96
CA HIS A 687 -16.57 1.37 -3.01
C HIS A 687 -17.83 0.77 -3.63
N ASN A 688 -18.04 0.98 -4.92
CA ASN A 688 -19.19 0.54 -5.68
C ASN A 688 -18.94 -0.75 -6.45
N PRO A 689 -20.02 -1.46 -6.84
CA PRO A 689 -19.96 -2.44 -7.92
C PRO A 689 -19.44 -1.79 -9.22
N CYS A 690 -18.65 -2.56 -9.98
CA CYS A 690 -18.09 -2.10 -11.24
C CYS A 690 -19.02 -2.46 -12.43
N ALA A 691 -18.46 -2.66 -13.61
CA ALA A 691 -19.18 -3.02 -14.81
C ALA A 691 -18.29 -3.85 -15.76
N VAL A 692 -18.96 -4.52 -16.71
CA VAL A 692 -18.36 -5.28 -17.81
C VAL A 692 -19.08 -4.85 -19.09
N ALA A 693 -18.34 -4.56 -20.15
CA ALA A 693 -18.92 -4.29 -21.47
C ALA A 693 -18.98 -5.55 -22.33
N VAL A 694 -19.97 -5.57 -23.23
CA VAL A 694 -20.11 -6.54 -24.31
C VAL A 694 -19.95 -5.79 -25.62
N ILE A 695 -19.00 -6.23 -26.43
CA ILE A 695 -18.65 -5.68 -27.73
C ILE A 695 -19.11 -6.66 -28.80
N ASP A 696 -19.81 -6.16 -29.81
CA ASP A 696 -20.08 -6.88 -31.06
C ASP A 696 -18.82 -6.82 -31.93
N THR A 697 -18.24 -7.98 -32.25
CA THR A 697 -16.95 -8.09 -32.94
C THR A 697 -17.03 -7.94 -34.46
N GLN A 698 -18.23 -7.97 -35.03
CA GLN A 698 -18.45 -7.64 -36.45
C GLN A 698 -18.47 -6.12 -36.63
N LYS A 699 -19.05 -5.39 -35.67
CA LYS A 699 -19.16 -3.92 -35.71
C LYS A 699 -18.03 -3.20 -34.97
N ASP A 700 -17.30 -3.90 -34.10
CA ASP A 700 -16.33 -3.32 -33.16
C ASP A 700 -16.96 -2.24 -32.26
N GLU A 701 -18.19 -2.49 -31.78
CA GLU A 701 -18.98 -1.54 -31.00
C GLU A 701 -19.47 -2.14 -29.68
N ILE A 702 -19.50 -1.31 -28.62
CA ILE A 702 -20.12 -1.70 -27.34
C ILE A 702 -21.64 -1.73 -27.53
N VAL A 703 -22.22 -2.92 -27.42
CA VAL A 703 -23.67 -3.13 -27.57
C VAL A 703 -24.39 -3.27 -26.22
N ARG A 704 -23.64 -3.56 -25.14
CA ARG A 704 -24.21 -3.65 -23.78
C ARG A 704 -23.18 -3.37 -22.70
N VAL A 705 -23.64 -2.86 -21.56
CA VAL A 705 -22.86 -2.79 -20.32
C VAL A 705 -23.66 -3.37 -19.17
N LEU A 706 -23.10 -4.39 -18.53
CA LEU A 706 -23.69 -5.07 -17.37
C LEU A 706 -22.97 -4.62 -16.09
N PRO A 707 -23.70 -4.45 -14.97
CA PRO A 707 -23.05 -4.30 -13.69
C PRO A 707 -22.34 -5.60 -13.27
N SER A 708 -21.35 -5.46 -12.38
CA SER A 708 -20.62 -6.56 -11.76
C SER A 708 -20.61 -6.38 -10.24
N GLY A 709 -19.87 -7.20 -9.51
CA GLY A 709 -19.37 -6.88 -8.18
C GLY A 709 -18.11 -5.99 -8.18
N PRO A 710 -17.36 -5.97 -7.06
CA PRO A 710 -16.21 -5.10 -6.90
C PRO A 710 -14.97 -5.64 -7.62
N ILE A 711 -14.39 -4.81 -8.49
CA ILE A 711 -13.11 -5.07 -9.17
C ILE A 711 -13.11 -6.45 -9.87
N PRO A 712 -13.92 -6.65 -10.94
CA PRO A 712 -13.90 -7.88 -11.73
C PRO A 712 -12.53 -8.01 -12.43
N LYS A 713 -11.64 -8.83 -11.85
CA LYS A 713 -10.25 -8.99 -12.30
C LYS A 713 -10.03 -10.18 -13.22
N TRP A 714 -11.09 -10.93 -13.51
CA TRP A 714 -11.12 -12.04 -14.45
C TRP A 714 -12.55 -12.24 -14.95
N LEU A 715 -12.67 -12.71 -16.20
CA LEU A 715 -13.90 -13.15 -16.84
C LEU A 715 -13.60 -14.50 -17.47
N ILE A 716 -14.56 -15.43 -17.45
CA ILE A 716 -14.43 -16.68 -18.20
C ILE A 716 -15.82 -17.18 -18.60
N ALA A 717 -15.96 -17.66 -19.83
CA ALA A 717 -17.18 -18.25 -20.35
C ALA A 717 -17.18 -19.76 -20.13
N SER A 718 -18.34 -20.36 -19.89
CA SER A 718 -18.48 -21.81 -19.87
C SER A 718 -18.43 -22.38 -21.30
N PRO A 719 -17.77 -23.53 -21.52
CA PRO A 719 -17.71 -24.19 -22.82
C PRO A 719 -19.08 -24.47 -23.45
N ASP A 720 -20.11 -24.72 -22.64
CA ASP A 720 -21.48 -24.95 -23.11
C ASP A 720 -22.23 -23.67 -23.57
N GLY A 721 -21.58 -22.50 -23.48
CA GLY A 721 -22.14 -21.22 -23.91
C GLY A 721 -23.25 -20.67 -23.03
N LYS A 722 -23.51 -21.26 -21.85
CA LYS A 722 -24.62 -20.84 -20.97
C LYS A 722 -24.24 -19.81 -19.93
N TRP A 723 -23.00 -19.81 -19.47
CA TRP A 723 -22.57 -19.01 -18.33
C TRP A 723 -21.36 -18.14 -18.65
N MET A 724 -21.40 -16.92 -18.12
CA MET A 724 -20.23 -16.07 -17.95
C MET A 724 -19.98 -15.87 -16.46
N ALA A 725 -18.75 -16.10 -16.01
CA ALA A 725 -18.34 -15.92 -14.62
C ALA A 725 -17.48 -14.67 -14.45
N PHE A 726 -17.83 -13.82 -13.49
CA PHE A 726 -17.13 -12.61 -13.10
C PHE A 726 -16.40 -12.84 -11.77
N ILE A 727 -15.08 -12.79 -11.77
CA ILE A 727 -14.29 -13.07 -10.56
C ILE A 727 -13.96 -11.75 -9.87
N HIS A 728 -14.53 -11.56 -8.69
CA HIS A 728 -14.39 -10.31 -7.94
C HIS A 728 -13.20 -10.37 -6.99
N TRP A 729 -12.22 -9.52 -7.25
CA TRP A 729 -11.05 -9.37 -6.40
C TRP A 729 -11.43 -8.80 -5.02
N GLY A 730 -12.44 -7.93 -4.95
CA GLY A 730 -12.68 -7.08 -3.77
C GLY A 730 -13.37 -7.72 -2.56
N ASP A 731 -13.95 -8.92 -2.68
CA ASP A 731 -14.76 -9.48 -1.59
C ASP A 731 -14.92 -11.02 -1.55
N ASN A 732 -14.07 -11.78 -2.26
CA ASN A 732 -14.12 -13.25 -2.35
C ASN A 732 -15.39 -13.81 -3.02
N THR A 733 -15.91 -13.15 -4.05
CA THR A 733 -17.12 -13.62 -4.73
C THR A 733 -16.90 -13.88 -6.22
N VAL A 734 -17.75 -14.74 -6.77
CA VAL A 734 -17.89 -14.99 -8.20
C VAL A 734 -19.34 -14.72 -8.59
N GLY A 735 -19.55 -13.80 -9.53
CA GLY A 735 -20.87 -13.53 -10.10
C GLY A 735 -21.10 -14.33 -11.37
N PHE A 736 -22.28 -14.94 -11.52
CA PHE A 736 -22.66 -15.67 -12.73
C PHE A 736 -23.69 -14.88 -13.52
N VAL A 737 -23.54 -14.88 -14.85
CA VAL A 737 -24.46 -14.30 -15.83
C VAL A 737 -24.89 -15.40 -16.79
N ASP A 738 -26.20 -15.56 -16.96
CA ASP A 738 -26.78 -16.40 -18.02
C ASP A 738 -26.59 -15.67 -19.35
N ILE A 739 -25.87 -16.33 -20.25
CA ILE A 739 -25.53 -15.85 -21.59
C ILE A 739 -26.08 -16.78 -22.69
N SER A 740 -27.06 -17.61 -22.38
CA SER A 740 -27.62 -18.59 -23.33
C SER A 740 -28.37 -17.96 -24.52
N ALA A 741 -28.83 -16.71 -24.38
CA ALA A 741 -29.57 -16.01 -25.42
C ALA A 741 -28.63 -15.42 -26.49
N ALA A 742 -28.98 -15.48 -27.76
CA ALA A 742 -28.13 -14.92 -28.82
C ALA A 742 -27.99 -13.38 -28.79
N ASP A 743 -29.04 -12.68 -28.34
CA ASP A 743 -29.05 -11.22 -28.20
C ASP A 743 -28.47 -10.81 -26.83
N PRO A 744 -27.40 -9.98 -26.80
CA PRO A 744 -26.83 -9.49 -25.58
C PRO A 744 -27.82 -8.81 -24.67
N GLN A 745 -28.90 -8.18 -25.14
CA GLN A 745 -29.91 -7.56 -24.27
C GLN A 745 -30.64 -8.56 -23.36
N ASN A 746 -30.64 -9.84 -23.72
CA ASN A 746 -31.29 -10.90 -22.97
C ASN A 746 -30.37 -11.61 -21.97
N PHE A 747 -29.07 -11.28 -21.88
CA PHE A 747 -28.21 -11.84 -20.83
C PHE A 747 -28.70 -11.40 -19.44
N LYS A 748 -28.66 -12.30 -18.44
CA LYS A 748 -29.23 -12.02 -17.12
C LYS A 748 -28.24 -12.35 -16.01
N LEU A 749 -28.02 -11.38 -15.11
CA LEU A 749 -27.32 -11.64 -13.85
C LEU A 749 -28.09 -12.71 -13.07
N SER A 750 -27.42 -13.81 -12.71
CA SER A 750 -28.07 -15.00 -12.15
C SER A 750 -27.88 -15.09 -10.64
N HIS A 751 -26.66 -15.32 -10.17
CA HIS A 751 -26.39 -15.56 -8.76
C HIS A 751 -24.93 -15.23 -8.40
N LEU A 752 -24.68 -15.08 -7.10
CA LEU A 752 -23.37 -14.77 -6.54
C LEU A 752 -22.92 -15.93 -5.64
N VAL A 753 -21.71 -16.44 -5.86
CA VAL A 753 -21.10 -17.48 -5.01
C VAL A 753 -19.96 -16.88 -4.21
N ALA A 754 -20.02 -16.99 -2.89
CA ALA A 754 -18.90 -16.65 -2.02
C ALA A 754 -17.91 -17.82 -1.96
N VAL A 755 -16.63 -17.55 -2.18
CA VAL A 755 -15.55 -18.52 -1.96
C VAL A 755 -15.20 -18.51 -0.47
N GLU A 756 -15.57 -19.60 0.21
CA GLU A 756 -15.52 -19.73 1.68
C GLU A 756 -16.28 -18.59 2.39
N ASN A 757 -15.58 -17.53 2.77
CA ASN A 757 -16.13 -16.42 3.52
C ASN A 757 -16.07 -15.14 2.69
N ARG A 758 -17.24 -14.57 2.40
CA ARG A 758 -17.35 -13.25 1.79
C ARG A 758 -16.85 -12.19 2.76
N VAL A 759 -16.03 -11.27 2.27
CA VAL A 759 -15.58 -10.13 3.07
C VAL A 759 -16.77 -9.18 3.29
N THR A 760 -17.20 -9.01 4.54
CA THR A 760 -18.38 -8.18 4.86
C THR A 760 -18.21 -6.73 4.43
N LEU A 761 -19.17 -6.24 3.65
CA LEU A 761 -19.21 -4.85 3.18
C LEU A 761 -19.77 -3.87 4.21
N ASP A 762 -20.38 -4.32 5.31
CA ASP A 762 -21.08 -3.46 6.28
C ASP A 762 -20.21 -2.37 6.95
N SER A 763 -18.88 -2.54 6.96
CA SER A 763 -17.97 -1.48 7.40
C SER A 763 -17.91 -0.26 6.46
N LEU A 764 -18.60 -0.34 5.31
CA LEU A 764 -18.75 0.68 4.27
C LEU A 764 -20.07 1.46 4.36
N LYS A 765 -21.04 1.03 5.19
CA LYS A 765 -22.32 1.75 5.32
C LYS A 765 -22.08 3.10 6.01
N PRO A 766 -22.47 4.23 5.39
CA PRO A 766 -22.22 5.55 5.93
C PRO A 766 -23.11 5.81 7.16
N GLU A 767 -22.64 5.52 8.37
CA GLU A 767 -23.16 6.20 9.56
C GLU A 767 -22.62 7.63 9.57
N GLY A 768 -23.45 8.59 9.11
CA GLY A 768 -23.22 10.04 9.27
C GLY A 768 -22.65 10.81 8.06
N GLY A 769 -22.81 10.30 6.82
CA GLY A 769 -22.54 11.05 5.59
C GLY A 769 -21.07 11.12 5.13
N ASP A 770 -20.12 10.56 5.88
CA ASP A 770 -18.71 10.49 5.49
C ASP A 770 -18.32 9.03 5.18
N VAL A 771 -18.02 8.75 3.90
CA VAL A 771 -17.51 7.45 3.44
C VAL A 771 -16.08 7.27 3.96
N VAL A 772 -15.87 6.32 4.87
CA VAL A 772 -14.52 5.95 5.32
C VAL A 772 -13.85 5.19 4.17
N PRO A 773 -12.74 5.67 3.58
CA PRO A 773 -12.15 5.00 2.43
C PRO A 773 -11.55 3.67 2.86
N ILE A 774 -12.16 2.57 2.43
CA ILE A 774 -11.49 1.26 2.34
C ILE A 774 -10.92 1.17 0.93
N ASP A 775 -9.63 0.88 0.84
CA ASP A 775 -8.95 0.59 -0.42
C ASP A 775 -9.16 -0.90 -0.74
N ARG A 776 -10.16 -1.21 -1.57
CA ARG A 776 -10.54 -2.62 -1.85
C ARG A 776 -9.46 -3.40 -2.60
N ASP A 777 -8.48 -2.72 -3.19
CA ASP A 777 -7.33 -3.39 -3.81
C ASP A 777 -6.38 -3.99 -2.74
N LYS A 778 -6.35 -3.40 -1.53
CA LYS A 778 -5.50 -3.84 -0.40
C LYS A 778 -6.23 -4.67 0.66
N GLU A 779 -7.55 -4.56 0.74
CA GLU A 779 -8.40 -5.29 1.68
C GLU A 779 -9.23 -6.41 1.00
N CYS A 780 -8.71 -6.97 -0.11
CA CYS A 780 -9.36 -7.94 -1.02
C CYS A 780 -9.60 -9.38 -0.51
N GLY A 781 -9.24 -9.71 0.72
CA GLY A 781 -9.34 -11.09 1.23
C GLY A 781 -8.40 -12.07 0.52
N PHE A 782 -8.96 -13.00 -0.24
CA PHE A 782 -8.24 -14.01 -1.03
C PHE A 782 -7.77 -13.50 -2.40
N CYS A 783 -8.22 -12.29 -2.80
CA CYS A 783 -7.77 -11.65 -4.04
C CYS A 783 -7.90 -12.62 -5.22
N LEU A 784 -9.13 -13.13 -5.40
CA LEU A 784 -9.46 -14.14 -6.41
C LEU A 784 -9.02 -13.66 -7.79
N ARG A 785 -8.48 -14.58 -8.59
CA ARG A 785 -7.90 -14.25 -9.89
C ARG A 785 -8.29 -15.26 -10.97
N GLY A 786 -7.34 -15.72 -11.77
CA GLY A 786 -7.59 -16.54 -12.95
C GLY A 786 -8.48 -17.73 -12.63
N ALA A 787 -9.41 -17.99 -13.54
CA ALA A 787 -10.41 -19.03 -13.39
C ALA A 787 -10.67 -19.70 -14.73
N VAL A 788 -11.02 -20.98 -14.66
CA VAL A 788 -11.37 -21.81 -15.82
C VAL A 788 -12.56 -22.69 -15.48
N PHE A 789 -13.51 -22.80 -16.40
CA PHE A 789 -14.51 -23.87 -16.32
C PHE A 789 -13.87 -25.20 -16.72
N THR A 790 -14.31 -26.30 -16.13
CA THR A 790 -14.00 -27.63 -16.65
C THR A 790 -14.59 -27.80 -18.04
N ALA A 791 -14.00 -28.66 -18.87
CA ALA A 791 -14.45 -28.88 -20.25
C ALA A 791 -15.94 -29.28 -20.33
N ASP A 792 -16.46 -29.99 -19.33
CA ASP A 792 -17.87 -30.37 -19.22
C ASP A 792 -18.78 -29.29 -18.60
N SER A 793 -18.25 -28.08 -18.34
CA SER A 793 -18.92 -26.92 -17.73
C SER A 793 -19.49 -27.15 -16.32
N LYS A 794 -19.22 -28.29 -15.67
CA LYS A 794 -19.81 -28.62 -14.36
C LYS A 794 -19.16 -27.89 -13.20
N TYR A 795 -17.87 -27.57 -13.30
CA TYR A 795 -17.13 -26.90 -12.26
C TYR A 795 -16.43 -25.65 -12.77
N LEU A 796 -16.36 -24.63 -11.92
CA LEU A 796 -15.49 -23.49 -12.09
C LEU A 796 -14.34 -23.58 -11.10
N LEU A 797 -13.10 -23.55 -11.60
CA LEU A 797 -11.88 -23.56 -10.83
C LEU A 797 -11.35 -22.13 -10.71
N VAL A 798 -11.03 -21.67 -9.50
CA VAL A 798 -10.65 -20.27 -9.25
C VAL A 798 -9.36 -20.20 -8.43
N GLY A 799 -8.35 -19.51 -8.97
CA GLY A 799 -7.08 -19.26 -8.28
C GLY A 799 -7.25 -18.28 -7.12
N ARG A 800 -6.77 -18.66 -5.93
CA ARG A 800 -6.75 -17.80 -4.73
C ARG A 800 -5.36 -17.20 -4.55
N MET A 801 -5.12 -16.05 -5.16
CA MET A 801 -3.77 -15.45 -5.19
C MET A 801 -3.31 -15.02 -3.78
N SER A 802 -4.22 -14.59 -2.92
CA SER A 802 -3.97 -14.47 -1.49
C SER A 802 -4.60 -15.68 -0.79
N GLY A 803 -3.85 -16.27 0.12
CA GLY A 803 -4.18 -17.58 0.67
C GLY A 803 -3.49 -18.72 -0.02
N GLY A 804 -3.66 -18.86 -1.33
CA GLY A 804 -3.21 -20.03 -2.05
C GLY A 804 -4.35 -21.02 -2.29
N GLY A 805 -4.02 -22.08 -3.04
CA GLY A 805 -4.99 -23.10 -3.41
C GLY A 805 -5.91 -22.67 -4.56
N ILE A 806 -6.67 -23.65 -5.04
CA ILE A 806 -7.63 -23.52 -6.13
C ILE A 806 -9.00 -23.84 -5.55
N ALA A 807 -9.90 -22.86 -5.57
CA ALA A 807 -11.28 -23.04 -5.15
C ALA A 807 -12.09 -23.73 -6.25
N VAL A 808 -12.95 -24.66 -5.85
CA VAL A 808 -13.87 -25.37 -6.75
C VAL A 808 -15.29 -24.90 -6.45
N ILE A 809 -15.99 -24.47 -7.50
CA ILE A 809 -17.41 -24.09 -7.45
C ILE A 809 -18.16 -25.06 -8.35
N ASP A 810 -19.24 -25.64 -7.82
CA ASP A 810 -20.17 -26.46 -8.60
C ASP A 810 -21.19 -25.52 -9.25
N VAL A 811 -21.23 -25.54 -10.58
CA VAL A 811 -22.02 -24.61 -11.39
C VAL A 811 -23.51 -24.93 -11.31
N LYS A 812 -23.86 -26.23 -11.31
CA LYS A 812 -25.25 -26.68 -11.22
C LYS A 812 -25.83 -26.36 -9.85
N GLU A 813 -25.06 -26.68 -8.82
CA GLU A 813 -25.45 -26.48 -7.42
C GLU A 813 -25.29 -25.04 -6.95
N LYS A 814 -24.70 -24.16 -7.77
CA LYS A 814 -24.51 -22.73 -7.51
C LYS A 814 -23.78 -22.45 -6.19
N LYS A 815 -22.81 -23.31 -5.84
CA LYS A 815 -22.16 -23.28 -4.52
C LYS A 815 -20.68 -23.61 -4.57
N TYR A 816 -19.94 -22.99 -3.65
CA TYR A 816 -18.57 -23.38 -3.33
C TYR A 816 -18.55 -24.83 -2.79
N VAL A 817 -17.60 -25.63 -3.28
CA VAL A 817 -17.40 -27.02 -2.87
C VAL A 817 -16.28 -27.12 -1.83
N GLU A 818 -15.06 -26.82 -2.24
CA GLU A 818 -13.85 -26.87 -1.40
C GLU A 818 -12.69 -26.13 -2.10
N THR A 819 -11.66 -25.77 -1.34
CA THR A 819 -10.37 -25.32 -1.86
C THR A 819 -9.36 -26.45 -1.72
N VAL A 820 -8.77 -26.81 -2.85
CA VAL A 820 -7.66 -27.77 -2.86
C VAL A 820 -6.34 -27.03 -2.85
N TRP A 821 -5.52 -27.38 -1.87
CA TRP A 821 -4.20 -26.86 -1.62
C TRP A 821 -3.14 -27.77 -2.25
N GLY A 822 -1.95 -27.24 -2.53
CA GLY A 822 -0.89 -28.05 -3.14
C GLY A 822 0.04 -27.26 -4.04
N THR A 823 -0.53 -26.30 -4.76
CA THR A 823 0.24 -25.41 -5.63
C THR A 823 1.20 -24.53 -4.83
N LYS A 824 2.21 -24.01 -5.54
CA LYS A 824 3.03 -22.93 -4.98
C LYS A 824 2.21 -21.73 -4.54
N PRO A 825 2.68 -20.95 -3.55
CA PRO A 825 1.97 -19.79 -3.04
C PRO A 825 1.56 -18.81 -4.15
N THR A 826 0.40 -18.20 -3.98
CA THR A 826 -0.14 -17.15 -4.87
C THR A 826 -0.53 -17.58 -6.30
N PRO A 827 -1.30 -18.67 -6.46
CA PRO A 827 -1.83 -19.06 -7.76
C PRO A 827 -2.63 -17.90 -8.37
N ARG A 828 -2.28 -17.51 -9.59
CA ARG A 828 -2.71 -16.26 -10.21
C ARG A 828 -3.49 -16.48 -11.50
N HIS A 829 -2.94 -17.17 -12.49
CA HIS A 829 -3.64 -17.49 -13.74
C HIS A 829 -3.76 -19.02 -13.86
N LEU A 830 -4.92 -19.47 -14.33
CA LEU A 830 -5.25 -20.86 -14.56
C LEU A 830 -5.53 -21.03 -16.06
N ALA A 831 -4.98 -22.07 -16.68
CA ALA A 831 -5.25 -22.42 -18.06
C ALA A 831 -5.43 -23.95 -18.18
N LEU A 832 -6.32 -24.40 -19.05
CA LEU A 832 -6.52 -25.82 -19.32
C LEU A 832 -5.75 -26.25 -20.58
N SER A 833 -5.33 -27.51 -20.61
CA SER A 833 -5.00 -28.16 -21.89
C SER A 833 -6.24 -28.21 -22.79
N PRO A 834 -6.07 -28.27 -24.13
CA PRO A 834 -7.19 -28.34 -25.08
C PRO A 834 -8.16 -29.51 -24.81
N ASP A 835 -7.64 -30.65 -24.35
CA ASP A 835 -8.44 -31.82 -23.97
C ASP A 835 -9.13 -31.70 -22.59
N GLY A 836 -8.87 -30.63 -21.84
CA GLY A 836 -9.39 -30.36 -20.51
C GLY A 836 -8.87 -31.27 -19.39
N GLN A 837 -7.90 -32.15 -19.67
CA GLN A 837 -7.39 -33.11 -18.68
C GLN A 837 -6.41 -32.49 -17.69
N TRP A 838 -5.65 -31.49 -18.15
CA TRP A 838 -4.59 -30.84 -17.39
C TRP A 838 -4.94 -29.39 -17.10
N LEU A 839 -4.67 -28.99 -15.86
CA LEU A 839 -4.71 -27.63 -15.39
C LEU A 839 -3.29 -27.14 -15.16
N TYR A 840 -2.95 -26.03 -15.79
CA TYR A 840 -1.76 -25.26 -15.53
C TYR A 840 -2.11 -24.08 -14.63
N ALA A 841 -1.31 -23.88 -13.58
CA ALA A 841 -1.50 -22.78 -12.65
C ALA A 841 -0.19 -22.00 -12.49
N SER A 842 -0.19 -20.73 -12.88
CA SER A 842 0.92 -19.84 -12.56
C SER A 842 0.82 -19.36 -11.11
N SER A 843 1.95 -19.20 -10.45
CA SER A 843 2.04 -18.67 -9.09
C SER A 843 2.92 -17.43 -9.06
N ASN A 844 2.32 -16.30 -8.73
CA ASN A 844 2.92 -14.98 -8.91
C ASN A 844 4.20 -14.80 -8.09
N ILE A 845 4.10 -14.72 -6.77
CA ILE A 845 5.25 -14.43 -5.90
C ILE A 845 6.31 -15.52 -5.98
N SER A 846 5.90 -16.80 -6.04
CA SER A 846 6.88 -17.89 -6.08
C SER A 846 7.55 -18.04 -7.45
N GLY A 847 6.89 -17.61 -8.53
CA GLY A 847 7.44 -17.73 -9.87
C GLY A 847 7.31 -19.10 -10.55
N TYR A 848 6.42 -19.94 -10.03
CA TYR A 848 6.26 -21.32 -10.52
C TYR A 848 5.08 -21.45 -11.47
N VAL A 849 5.15 -22.48 -12.32
CA VAL A 849 3.99 -23.05 -13.00
C VAL A 849 3.79 -24.47 -12.48
N SER A 850 2.57 -24.81 -12.09
CA SER A 850 2.17 -26.15 -11.63
C SER A 850 1.28 -26.83 -12.68
N LYS A 851 1.55 -28.09 -13.00
CA LYS A 851 0.71 -28.96 -13.84
C LYS A 851 -0.07 -29.93 -12.95
N ILE A 852 -1.39 -29.96 -13.09
CA ILE A 852 -2.31 -30.69 -12.19
C ILE A 852 -3.33 -31.44 -13.04
N LYS A 853 -3.57 -32.72 -12.73
CA LYS A 853 -4.66 -33.47 -13.37
C LYS A 853 -6.01 -32.96 -12.82
N VAL A 854 -6.91 -32.51 -13.71
CA VAL A 854 -8.20 -31.92 -13.33
C VAL A 854 -9.04 -32.90 -12.52
N LYS A 855 -9.09 -34.17 -12.94
CA LYS A 855 -9.80 -35.25 -12.24
C LYS A 855 -9.35 -35.36 -10.78
N ASP A 856 -8.05 -35.39 -10.53
CA ASP A 856 -7.50 -35.54 -9.19
C ASP A 856 -7.87 -34.35 -8.32
N LEU A 857 -7.81 -33.13 -8.86
CA LEU A 857 -8.22 -31.92 -8.15
C LEU A 857 -9.70 -31.98 -7.75
N LEU A 858 -10.58 -32.37 -8.68
CA LEU A 858 -12.02 -32.48 -8.41
C LEU A 858 -12.33 -33.61 -7.41
N ASP A 859 -11.65 -34.75 -7.52
CA ASP A 859 -11.80 -35.87 -6.59
C ASP A 859 -11.40 -35.47 -5.16
N ARG A 860 -10.31 -34.69 -5.01
CA ARG A 860 -9.89 -34.13 -3.72
C ARG A 860 -10.93 -33.16 -3.17
N ALA A 861 -11.43 -32.23 -3.98
CA ALA A 861 -12.46 -31.29 -3.56
C ALA A 861 -13.74 -31.99 -3.09
N ARG A 862 -14.26 -32.95 -3.86
CA ARG A 862 -15.48 -33.72 -3.52
C ARG A 862 -15.31 -34.54 -2.24
N LYS A 863 -14.15 -35.18 -2.07
CA LYS A 863 -13.81 -35.96 -0.86
C LYS A 863 -13.42 -35.06 0.33
N LYS A 864 -13.47 -33.73 0.18
CA LYS A 864 -13.00 -32.74 1.17
C LYS A 864 -11.56 -32.99 1.64
N GLN A 865 -10.75 -33.59 0.78
CA GLN A 865 -9.33 -33.78 0.99
C GLN A 865 -8.63 -32.51 0.56
N LYS A 866 -8.14 -31.76 1.52
CA LYS A 866 -7.66 -30.39 1.30
C LYS A 866 -6.35 -30.32 0.52
N THR A 867 -5.65 -31.41 0.25
CA THR A 867 -4.32 -31.38 -0.34
C THR A 867 -4.18 -32.24 -1.57
N LEU A 868 -3.38 -31.76 -2.51
CA LEU A 868 -2.94 -32.47 -3.70
C LEU A 868 -1.46 -32.13 -3.93
N LYS A 869 -0.68 -33.08 -4.45
CA LYS A 869 0.66 -32.81 -4.98
C LYS A 869 0.50 -32.61 -6.49
N PRO A 870 0.91 -31.46 -7.06
CA PRO A 870 0.87 -31.29 -8.51
C PRO A 870 1.69 -32.37 -9.21
N SER A 871 1.27 -32.76 -10.42
CA SER A 871 1.94 -33.80 -11.21
C SER A 871 3.34 -33.35 -11.63
N ALA A 872 3.52 -32.07 -11.92
CA ALA A 872 4.81 -31.42 -12.10
C ALA A 872 4.74 -29.96 -11.63
N GLU A 873 5.87 -29.39 -11.22
CA GLU A 873 6.02 -27.96 -10.99
C GLU A 873 7.41 -27.52 -11.45
N ILE A 874 7.51 -26.32 -12.03
CA ILE A 874 8.79 -25.73 -12.43
C ILE A 874 8.84 -24.26 -12.00
N PHE A 875 10.01 -23.80 -11.56
CA PHE A 875 10.28 -22.37 -11.47
C PHE A 875 10.48 -21.82 -12.88
N ALA A 876 9.50 -21.08 -13.40
CA ALA A 876 9.56 -20.55 -14.76
C ALA A 876 10.27 -19.19 -14.81
N GLY A 877 10.10 -18.36 -13.78
CA GLY A 877 10.73 -17.04 -13.66
C GLY A 877 10.14 -16.23 -12.51
N HIS A 878 10.60 -15.01 -12.27
CA HIS A 878 10.12 -14.16 -11.19
C HIS A 878 8.78 -13.47 -11.53
N SER A 879 7.83 -13.50 -10.59
CA SER A 879 6.51 -12.86 -10.80
C SER A 879 5.80 -13.38 -12.05
N VAL A 880 5.67 -14.70 -12.20
CA VAL A 880 4.95 -15.29 -13.34
C VAL A 880 3.48 -14.92 -13.25
N ARG A 881 2.98 -14.24 -14.28
CA ARG A 881 1.61 -13.73 -14.31
C ARG A 881 0.74 -14.60 -15.19
N THR A 882 0.59 -14.20 -16.44
CA THR A 882 -0.32 -14.85 -17.39
C THR A 882 0.39 -16.02 -18.00
N ILE A 883 -0.29 -17.16 -18.07
CA ILE A 883 0.08 -18.30 -18.87
C ILE A 883 -0.96 -18.50 -19.98
N GLU A 884 -0.55 -19.06 -21.10
CA GLU A 884 -1.44 -19.50 -22.19
C GLU A 884 -0.94 -20.84 -22.72
N VAL A 885 -1.87 -21.71 -23.12
CA VAL A 885 -1.55 -23.02 -23.69
C VAL A 885 -1.70 -22.92 -25.21
N SER A 886 -0.76 -23.49 -25.97
CA SER A 886 -0.87 -23.52 -27.42
C SER A 886 -2.12 -24.31 -27.86
N PRO A 887 -2.72 -23.98 -29.02
CA PRO A 887 -3.90 -24.70 -29.53
C PRO A 887 -3.70 -26.22 -29.69
N ASP A 888 -2.48 -26.65 -30.04
CA ASP A 888 -2.08 -28.06 -30.16
C ASP A 888 -1.78 -28.73 -28.80
N GLY A 889 -1.79 -27.96 -27.71
CA GLY A 889 -1.54 -28.44 -26.35
C GLY A 889 -0.08 -28.76 -26.03
N ARG A 890 0.87 -28.52 -26.94
CA ARG A 890 2.29 -28.90 -26.78
C ARG A 890 3.09 -27.92 -25.93
N TRP A 891 2.66 -26.66 -25.84
CA TRP A 891 3.43 -25.59 -25.21
C TRP A 891 2.60 -24.81 -24.19
N VAL A 892 3.26 -24.42 -23.10
CA VAL A 892 2.73 -23.45 -22.14
C VAL A 892 3.62 -22.22 -22.15
N TYR A 893 3.06 -21.11 -22.61
CA TYR A 893 3.69 -19.80 -22.60
C TYR A 893 3.47 -19.14 -21.25
N ALA A 894 4.49 -18.49 -20.70
CA ALA A 894 4.42 -17.84 -19.39
C ALA A 894 5.08 -16.46 -19.41
N ALA A 895 4.33 -15.44 -19.02
CA ALA A 895 4.84 -14.08 -18.87
C ALA A 895 5.50 -13.91 -17.50
N SER A 896 6.84 -13.86 -17.48
CA SER A 896 7.61 -13.55 -16.28
C SER A 896 7.74 -12.04 -16.12
N ASN A 897 6.92 -11.46 -15.23
CA ASN A 897 6.84 -10.01 -15.06
C ASN A 897 8.11 -9.42 -14.43
N GLY A 898 8.73 -10.12 -13.49
CA GLY A 898 9.93 -9.68 -12.81
C GLY A 898 11.14 -9.71 -13.73
N ASP A 899 11.23 -10.75 -14.56
CA ASP A 899 12.37 -10.93 -15.47
C ASP A 899 12.24 -10.18 -16.79
N SER A 900 11.04 -9.67 -17.10
CA SER A 900 10.70 -9.15 -18.43
C SER A 900 11.01 -10.19 -19.52
N LYS A 901 10.48 -11.40 -19.34
CA LYS A 901 10.65 -12.53 -20.27
C LYS A 901 9.33 -13.20 -20.62
N LEU A 902 9.26 -13.70 -21.86
CA LEU A 902 8.36 -14.76 -22.26
C LEU A 902 9.11 -16.09 -22.10
N ILE A 903 8.53 -17.02 -21.34
CA ILE A 903 9.07 -18.36 -21.10
C ILE A 903 8.18 -19.36 -21.82
N VAL A 904 8.77 -20.34 -22.49
CA VAL A 904 8.07 -21.44 -23.15
C VAL A 904 8.39 -22.74 -22.43
N LEU A 905 7.36 -23.44 -21.99
CA LEU A 905 7.47 -24.73 -21.32
C LEU A 905 6.88 -25.80 -22.23
N ASP A 906 7.54 -26.95 -22.30
CA ASP A 906 6.98 -28.18 -22.84
C ASP A 906 5.80 -28.62 -21.97
N ALA A 907 4.62 -28.79 -22.55
CA ALA A 907 3.39 -29.04 -21.80
C ALA A 907 3.36 -30.45 -21.18
N ASP A 908 4.09 -31.42 -21.75
CA ASP A 908 4.11 -32.81 -21.30
C ASP A 908 4.91 -32.97 -20.02
N ASN A 909 6.17 -32.52 -20.06
CA ASN A 909 7.12 -32.70 -18.97
C ASN A 909 7.35 -31.44 -18.11
N LEU A 910 6.75 -30.30 -18.50
CA LEU A 910 6.86 -29.00 -17.84
C LEU A 910 8.29 -28.44 -17.75
N LYS A 911 9.21 -28.88 -18.63
CA LYS A 911 10.56 -28.32 -18.72
C LYS A 911 10.57 -27.06 -19.57
N LYS A 912 11.50 -26.15 -19.26
CA LYS A 912 11.72 -24.94 -20.05
C LYS A 912 12.35 -25.31 -21.40
N ALA A 913 11.64 -24.99 -22.48
CA ALA A 913 12.07 -25.22 -23.85
C ALA A 913 12.82 -24.00 -24.42
N ALA A 914 12.26 -22.80 -24.23
CA ALA A 914 12.87 -21.55 -24.66
C ALA A 914 12.53 -20.40 -23.71
N GLU A 915 13.32 -19.32 -23.76
CA GLU A 915 12.98 -18.05 -23.13
C GLU A 915 13.50 -16.89 -23.95
N ILE A 916 12.76 -15.79 -23.97
CA ILE A 916 13.11 -14.59 -24.72
C ILE A 916 12.78 -13.34 -23.91
N ARG A 917 13.65 -12.32 -23.98
CA ARG A 917 13.38 -11.03 -23.34
C ARG A 917 12.29 -10.30 -24.09
N VAL A 918 11.36 -9.73 -23.33
CA VAL A 918 10.27 -8.87 -23.79
C VAL A 918 10.39 -7.51 -23.11
N ASP A 919 9.56 -6.54 -23.52
CA ASP A 919 9.54 -5.22 -22.87
C ASP A 919 9.12 -5.32 -21.39
N SER A 920 9.50 -4.33 -20.59
CA SER A 920 9.34 -4.33 -19.14
C SER A 920 7.88 -4.53 -18.71
N TYR A 921 7.71 -5.32 -17.63
CA TYR A 921 6.43 -5.62 -17.01
C TYR A 921 5.41 -6.40 -17.88
N PRO A 922 5.79 -7.52 -18.53
CA PRO A 922 4.83 -8.34 -19.27
C PRO A 922 3.73 -8.86 -18.33
N VAL A 923 2.48 -8.73 -18.76
CA VAL A 923 1.30 -8.97 -17.91
C VAL A 923 0.19 -9.78 -18.60
N GLY A 924 0.17 -9.84 -19.92
CA GLY A 924 -0.84 -10.54 -20.71
C GLY A 924 -0.19 -11.25 -21.88
N LEU A 925 -0.83 -12.32 -22.34
CA LEU A 925 -0.43 -13.15 -23.46
C LEU A 925 -1.66 -13.42 -24.33
N ALA A 926 -1.47 -13.54 -25.64
CA ALA A 926 -2.46 -14.10 -26.55
C ALA A 926 -1.73 -14.96 -27.58
N VAL A 927 -2.15 -16.20 -27.73
CA VAL A 927 -1.66 -17.11 -28.77
C VAL A 927 -2.67 -17.09 -29.91
N SER A 928 -2.20 -17.01 -31.16
CA SER A 928 -3.10 -17.06 -32.32
C SER A 928 -3.78 -18.44 -32.43
N PRO A 929 -4.99 -18.53 -33.01
CA PRO A 929 -5.71 -19.80 -33.12
C PRO A 929 -4.96 -20.89 -33.90
N ASP A 930 -4.11 -20.50 -34.85
CA ASP A 930 -3.23 -21.39 -35.62
C ASP A 930 -1.94 -21.78 -34.86
N GLY A 931 -1.70 -21.22 -33.67
CA GLY A 931 -0.48 -21.43 -32.89
C GLY A 931 0.77 -20.73 -33.43
N GLY A 932 0.66 -20.02 -34.55
CA GLY A 932 1.77 -19.40 -35.27
C GLY A 932 2.30 -18.11 -34.64
N GLN A 933 1.58 -17.49 -33.72
CA GLN A 933 1.99 -16.22 -33.10
C GLN A 933 1.70 -16.16 -31.61
N VAL A 934 2.55 -15.42 -30.88
CA VAL A 934 2.31 -15.03 -29.49
C VAL A 934 2.49 -13.52 -29.34
N TRP A 935 1.45 -12.86 -28.86
CA TRP A 935 1.42 -11.44 -28.52
C TRP A 935 1.58 -11.26 -27.02
N VAL A 936 2.56 -10.46 -26.60
CA VAL A 936 2.91 -10.24 -25.19
C VAL A 936 2.66 -8.78 -24.82
N THR A 937 1.64 -8.51 -24.00
CA THR A 937 1.35 -7.14 -23.55
C THR A 937 2.21 -6.77 -22.34
N SER A 938 2.88 -5.63 -22.41
CA SER A 938 3.77 -5.11 -21.37
C SER A 938 3.21 -3.83 -20.74
N GLN A 939 2.91 -3.92 -19.45
CA GLN A 939 2.27 -2.85 -18.72
C GLN A 939 3.20 -1.65 -18.57
N GLY A 940 2.75 -0.52 -19.07
CA GLY A 940 3.41 0.77 -18.91
C GLY A 940 3.53 1.28 -17.49
N ARG A 941 4.72 1.82 -17.17
CA ARG A 941 5.00 2.61 -15.97
C ARG A 941 5.87 3.81 -16.33
N ASP A 942 5.41 5.00 -15.96
CA ASP A 942 6.08 6.27 -16.26
C ASP A 942 7.57 6.23 -15.88
N GLY A 943 8.43 6.46 -16.88
CA GLY A 943 9.89 6.48 -16.75
C GLY A 943 10.55 5.12 -16.44
N GLN A 944 9.82 4.00 -16.55
CA GLN A 944 10.34 2.68 -16.18
C GLN A 944 10.17 1.59 -17.27
N GLY A 945 9.56 1.91 -18.42
CA GLY A 945 9.37 0.97 -19.54
C GLY A 945 7.96 0.37 -19.64
N GLY A 946 7.78 -0.59 -20.55
CA GLY A 946 6.47 -1.11 -20.94
C GLY A 946 5.77 -0.20 -21.95
N HIS A 947 4.43 -0.16 -21.92
CA HIS A 947 3.61 0.53 -22.94
C HIS A 947 3.83 -0.06 -24.35
N SER A 948 3.87 -1.39 -24.43
CA SER A 948 4.07 -2.07 -25.70
C SER A 948 3.42 -3.44 -25.73
N VAL A 949 3.27 -3.98 -26.95
CA VAL A 949 2.91 -5.35 -27.24
C VAL A 949 3.98 -5.94 -28.14
N CYS A 950 4.73 -6.92 -27.64
CA CYS A 950 5.73 -7.63 -28.45
C CYS A 950 5.08 -8.79 -29.21
N ILE A 951 5.41 -8.94 -30.49
CA ILE A 951 4.79 -9.93 -31.38
C ILE A 951 5.85 -10.92 -31.87
N TYR A 952 5.67 -12.19 -31.51
CA TYR A 952 6.57 -13.27 -31.88
C TYR A 952 5.89 -14.22 -32.84
N GLN A 953 6.56 -14.53 -33.94
CA GLN A 953 6.23 -15.67 -34.80
C GLN A 953 6.78 -16.93 -34.15
N ILE A 954 5.98 -17.98 -34.14
CA ILE A 954 6.32 -19.32 -33.70
C ILE A 954 6.53 -20.20 -34.93
N ALA A 955 7.65 -20.93 -34.94
CA ALA A 955 7.90 -22.00 -35.88
C ALA A 955 8.00 -23.32 -35.11
N THR A 956 7.16 -24.28 -35.46
CA THR A 956 7.24 -25.68 -35.03
C THR A 956 7.55 -26.53 -36.26
N PRO A 957 8.50 -27.48 -36.18
CA PRO A 957 8.83 -28.39 -37.29
C PRO A 957 7.63 -29.18 -37.82
#